data_AF-A0A1G9U6T0-F1
#
_entry.id   AF-A0A1G9U6T0-F1
#
_cell.length_a   1.000
_cell.length_b   1.000
_cell.length_c   1.000
_cell.angle_alpha   90.00
_cell.angle_beta   90.00
_cell.angle_gamma   90.00
#
_symmetry.space_group_name_H-M   'P 1'
#
loop_
_entity.id
_entity.type
_entity.pdbx_description
1 polymer ?
#
loop_
_entity_poly.entity_id
_entity_poly.type
_entity_poly.pdbx_seq_one_letter_code
_entity_poly.pdbx_strand_id
1 'polypeptide(L)'
;MKKRNGMVLSLLLIFALVFGSFGWQSTSLAKMKTSTESPVTVIKWDNELQEMDGFGGSFAFHKGGSIMRLEEPVRTKILDLLFSQENGIGLSIVRSMIGDGGISDWGNEHYDGPTDTILPSPEEYVWENPDWDKEEFDQYQIWIMNEAKKRGVDTFLSTAWSAPAWMKQNSSVIDNGTAPNKLREDMYQEYADYLAAYVEGYKEHFDLDITHISPANEPDFSGGYSSSLWTPQELNTFVRDFMGPTFEERDIPADIVLGESVGFNEEFALPALNDPITNEYVDVVAAHAYTGLENGGTEPDPEAFHQTQELGKTIWQTEYMNQGSNKQTFEHNTITDGLRYANLIGNMFEETGANAYFWWWPAANNGADGSDLIRLVNDGSDRGIAPTENGQFRIFKRFYTFGNYSRFIQPGYQMIEADKHPAEDIMVTAYKDPQTDNFTIVAVNNSDQNQEITFDLEGFPGDAEAVIPYRTSASENLEKLDAVETNDNKFSMELRESSVTTFIPKQFELPALPDMKDVFSSYVAAENDGQSSGLQTMESKAGDKVITNVRDGSYIKYTNVNFADGSASGQADKRGILSMNATVAPIAGGTIEVRLDDPENGKVVGTMEVPRNGNPNDWKTVSTMIDTNSTDGANGFHDLYLVFTNDNHSNKKMFNVKEFQFSDEVIE
;
A
#
# COMPACT_ATOMS: atom_id res chain seq x y z
N MET A 1 -75.20 17.73 9.32
CA MET A 1 -74.93 19.04 8.68
C MET A 1 -74.15 18.77 7.39
N LYS A 2 -74.85 18.58 6.26
CA LYS A 2 -74.89 19.48 5.08
C LYS A 2 -73.49 19.86 4.55
N LYS A 3 -73.01 19.22 3.46
CA LYS A 3 -73.27 19.49 2.01
C LYS A 3 -72.58 20.78 1.56
N ARG A 4 -71.73 20.80 0.52
CA ARG A 4 -71.98 20.67 -0.95
C ARG A 4 -70.71 21.26 -1.63
N ASN A 5 -70.33 21.14 -2.89
CA ASN A 5 -70.63 20.43 -4.15
C ASN A 5 -69.51 20.97 -5.09
N GLY A 6 -69.01 20.29 -6.10
CA GLY A 6 -69.79 19.78 -7.22
C GLY A 6 -68.86 19.34 -8.35
N MET A 7 -69.38 18.37 -9.10
CA MET A 7 -68.79 17.70 -10.24
C MET A 7 -69.43 18.27 -11.52
N VAL A 8 -68.95 17.76 -12.67
CA VAL A 8 -69.61 17.64 -13.99
C VAL A 8 -69.30 18.76 -14.99
N LEU A 9 -68.57 18.47 -16.09
CA LEU A 9 -69.15 18.05 -17.38
C LEU A 9 -68.09 17.74 -18.45
N SER A 10 -68.24 16.55 -19.04
CA SER A 10 -67.64 16.13 -20.30
C SER A 10 -68.34 16.80 -21.49
N LEU A 11 -67.60 17.05 -22.57
CA LEU A 11 -68.14 17.29 -23.91
C LEU A 11 -67.36 16.46 -24.93
N LEU A 12 -68.12 15.66 -25.67
CA LEU A 12 -67.72 14.71 -26.71
C LEU A 12 -68.41 15.20 -27.99
N LEU A 13 -67.70 15.32 -29.13
CA LEU A 13 -68.28 15.17 -30.48
C LEU A 13 -67.21 15.21 -31.60
N ILE A 14 -66.77 14.00 -32.00
CA ILE A 14 -66.77 13.39 -33.35
C ILE A 14 -66.50 14.31 -34.58
N PHE A 15 -65.51 13.95 -35.43
CA PHE A 15 -65.74 13.53 -36.84
C PHE A 15 -64.49 13.01 -37.60
N ALA A 16 -64.70 11.85 -38.25
CA ALA A 16 -64.11 11.29 -39.49
C ALA A 16 -62.59 11.10 -39.67
N LEU A 17 -62.22 9.81 -39.75
CA LEU A 17 -61.02 9.26 -40.37
C LEU A 17 -61.13 9.29 -41.90
N VAL A 18 -60.12 9.87 -42.56
CA VAL A 18 -59.76 9.59 -43.96
C VAL A 18 -58.28 9.24 -43.97
N PHE A 19 -57.97 8.04 -44.46
CA PHE A 19 -56.61 7.54 -44.67
C PHE A 19 -55.89 8.35 -45.76
N GLY A 20 -54.71 8.87 -45.44
CA GLY A 20 -53.77 9.48 -46.38
C GLY A 20 -52.34 9.09 -46.01
N SER A 21 -51.77 8.19 -46.79
CA SER A 21 -50.38 7.76 -46.73
C SER A 21 -49.42 8.90 -47.06
N PHE A 22 -48.54 9.27 -46.12
CA PHE A 22 -47.32 10.03 -46.41
C PHE A 22 -46.18 9.48 -45.57
N GLY A 23 -45.13 9.00 -46.25
CA GLY A 23 -43.95 8.41 -45.63
C GLY A 23 -43.18 9.43 -44.79
N TRP A 24 -42.74 9.00 -43.62
CA TRP A 24 -41.71 9.69 -42.86
C TRP A 24 -40.35 9.15 -43.28
N GLN A 25 -39.62 9.98 -44.02
CA GLN A 25 -38.17 9.85 -44.14
C GLN A 25 -37.52 10.13 -42.79
N SER A 26 -36.60 9.24 -42.43
CA SER A 26 -35.67 9.36 -41.31
C SER A 26 -34.88 10.67 -41.39
N THR A 27 -34.97 11.49 -40.34
CA THR A 27 -33.88 12.40 -39.99
C THR A 27 -33.26 11.86 -38.71
N SER A 28 -32.06 11.28 -38.89
CA SER A 28 -31.13 11.02 -37.80
C SER A 28 -30.80 12.35 -37.15
N LEU A 29 -31.35 12.61 -35.96
CA LEU A 29 -30.79 13.59 -35.06
C LEU A 29 -29.54 12.94 -34.46
N ALA A 30 -28.39 13.20 -35.09
CA ALA A 30 -27.12 13.03 -34.41
C ALA A 30 -27.18 13.90 -33.15
N LYS A 31 -27.18 13.26 -31.96
CA LYS A 31 -26.88 13.95 -30.71
C LYS A 31 -25.51 14.60 -30.92
N MET A 32 -25.47 15.92 -31.08
CA MET A 32 -24.23 16.66 -30.86
C MET A 32 -23.85 16.40 -29.40
N LYS A 33 -22.73 15.70 -29.17
CA LYS A 33 -22.01 15.78 -27.91
C LYS A 33 -21.68 17.26 -27.73
N THR A 34 -22.40 17.95 -26.85
CA THR A 34 -21.91 19.20 -26.29
C THR A 34 -20.56 18.86 -25.65
N SER A 35 -19.48 19.46 -26.16
CA SER A 35 -18.16 19.39 -25.52
C SER A 35 -18.26 20.16 -24.20
N THR A 36 -18.64 19.47 -23.13
CA THR A 36 -18.26 19.90 -21.80
C THR A 36 -16.73 19.86 -21.78
N GLU A 37 -16.08 21.00 -21.51
CA GLU A 37 -14.65 21.01 -21.24
C GLU A 37 -14.34 20.00 -20.15
N SER A 38 -13.27 19.21 -20.32
CA SER A 38 -12.83 18.24 -19.31
C SER A 38 -12.57 18.99 -17.99
N PRO A 39 -12.91 18.40 -16.83
CA PRO A 39 -12.54 18.96 -15.55
C PRO A 39 -11.04 19.27 -15.48
N VAL A 40 -10.71 20.40 -14.86
CA VAL A 40 -9.33 20.90 -14.75
C VAL A 40 -8.92 20.87 -13.28
N THR A 41 -7.74 20.35 -12.99
CA THR A 41 -7.04 20.58 -11.71
C THR A 41 -5.90 21.55 -11.94
N VAL A 42 -5.87 22.66 -11.19
CA VAL A 42 -4.77 23.62 -11.20
C VAL A 42 -3.78 23.25 -10.11
N ILE A 43 -2.51 23.13 -10.47
CA ILE A 43 -1.40 22.80 -9.57
C ILE A 43 -0.44 23.99 -9.57
N LYS A 44 -0.13 24.51 -8.38
CA LYS A 44 0.56 25.80 -8.23
C LYS A 44 1.97 25.60 -7.68
N TRP A 45 2.96 25.66 -8.57
CA TRP A 45 4.37 25.45 -8.21
C TRP A 45 4.85 26.32 -7.05
N ASP A 46 4.48 27.60 -7.05
CA ASP A 46 4.97 28.58 -6.07
C ASP A 46 4.23 28.55 -4.72
N ASN A 47 3.18 27.74 -4.59
CA ASN A 47 2.39 27.60 -3.35
C ASN A 47 2.84 26.35 -2.59
N GLU A 48 3.97 26.47 -1.89
CA GLU A 48 4.53 25.43 -1.03
C GLU A 48 3.70 25.22 0.25
N LEU A 49 3.57 23.96 0.65
CA LEU A 49 3.01 23.51 1.91
C LEU A 49 4.14 22.97 2.80
N GLN A 50 4.07 21.71 3.25
CA GLN A 50 5.10 21.09 4.07
C GLN A 50 6.20 20.39 3.26
N GLU A 51 7.38 20.29 3.87
CA GLU A 51 8.46 19.42 3.42
C GLU A 51 8.12 17.95 3.69
N MET A 52 8.50 17.06 2.79
CA MET A 52 8.30 15.63 2.90
C MET A 52 9.60 14.98 3.38
N ASP A 53 9.56 14.34 4.53
CA ASP A 53 10.68 13.54 5.06
C ASP A 53 10.69 12.13 4.46
N GLY A 54 9.55 11.70 3.92
CA GLY A 54 9.44 10.55 3.04
C GLY A 54 8.58 9.43 3.58
N PHE A 55 8.96 8.19 3.25
CA PHE A 55 8.14 7.01 3.49
C PHE A 55 8.96 5.91 4.11
N GLY A 56 8.41 5.29 5.15
CA GLY A 56 9.12 4.27 5.89
C GLY A 56 8.32 3.01 6.16
N GLY A 57 8.95 2.13 6.91
CA GLY A 57 8.24 1.09 7.63
C GLY A 57 9.09 0.40 8.69
N SER A 58 8.41 -0.33 9.56
CA SER A 58 9.08 -1.00 10.68
C SER A 58 9.56 -2.40 10.31
N PHE A 59 10.71 -2.73 10.88
CA PHE A 59 11.31 -4.07 10.83
C PHE A 59 11.53 -4.66 12.23
N ALA A 60 10.84 -4.06 13.22
CA ALA A 60 10.79 -4.52 14.61
C ALA A 60 10.29 -5.96 14.73
N PHE A 61 10.42 -6.54 15.93
CA PHE A 61 9.93 -7.89 16.24
C PHE A 61 10.46 -8.97 15.28
N HIS A 62 11.75 -8.88 14.98
CA HIS A 62 12.51 -9.77 14.11
C HIS A 62 12.03 -9.87 12.65
N LYS A 63 11.20 -8.93 12.15
CA LYS A 63 10.75 -8.96 10.74
C LYS A 63 11.88 -8.69 9.74
N GLY A 64 12.90 -7.91 10.12
CA GLY A 64 14.15 -7.85 9.36
C GLY A 64 14.80 -9.24 9.20
N GLY A 65 14.74 -10.07 10.24
CA GLY A 65 15.26 -11.45 10.24
C GLY A 65 14.51 -12.36 9.28
N SER A 66 13.21 -12.18 9.11
CA SER A 66 12.43 -12.93 8.12
C SER A 66 12.91 -12.71 6.70
N ILE A 67 13.34 -11.50 6.37
CA ILE A 67 13.94 -11.19 5.07
C ILE A 67 15.37 -11.75 5.00
N MET A 68 16.15 -11.57 6.08
CA MET A 68 17.54 -12.05 6.17
C MET A 68 17.67 -13.55 5.90
N ARG A 69 16.66 -14.34 6.23
CA ARG A 69 16.69 -15.80 6.08
C ARG A 69 16.26 -16.31 4.71
N LEU A 70 15.74 -15.46 3.83
CA LEU A 70 15.43 -15.85 2.45
C LEU A 70 16.72 -16.20 1.71
N GLU A 71 16.68 -17.16 0.80
CA GLU A 71 17.83 -17.49 -0.05
C GLU A 71 17.94 -16.50 -1.23
N GLU A 72 19.13 -16.35 -1.78
CA GLU A 72 19.30 -15.63 -3.04
C GLU A 72 18.72 -16.43 -4.23
N PRO A 73 18.12 -15.76 -5.25
CA PRO A 73 18.05 -14.30 -5.44
C PRO A 73 16.84 -13.62 -4.78
N VAL A 74 16.02 -14.36 -4.01
CA VAL A 74 14.76 -13.84 -3.45
C VAL A 74 15.04 -12.77 -2.39
N ARG A 75 16.04 -12.97 -1.54
CA ARG A 75 16.44 -11.98 -0.52
C ARG A 75 16.74 -10.61 -1.14
N THR A 76 17.66 -10.55 -2.10
CA THR A 76 17.99 -9.30 -2.81
C THR A 76 16.76 -8.70 -3.50
N LYS A 77 15.93 -9.54 -4.13
CA LYS A 77 14.69 -9.08 -4.76
C LYS A 77 13.73 -8.39 -3.79
N ILE A 78 13.52 -8.95 -2.58
CA ILE A 78 12.67 -8.31 -1.57
C ILE A 78 13.27 -6.99 -1.10
N LEU A 79 14.58 -6.94 -0.84
CA LEU A 79 15.25 -5.71 -0.43
C LEU A 79 15.17 -4.61 -1.50
N ASP A 80 15.31 -4.98 -2.78
CA ASP A 80 15.18 -4.07 -3.91
C ASP A 80 13.75 -3.58 -4.06
N LEU A 81 12.75 -4.46 -3.93
CA LEU A 81 11.34 -4.09 -3.94
C LEU A 81 11.00 -3.07 -2.84
N LEU A 82 11.63 -3.16 -1.67
CA LEU A 82 11.38 -2.26 -0.55
C LEU A 82 12.13 -0.92 -0.69
N PHE A 83 13.45 -0.95 -0.89
CA PHE A 83 14.30 0.24 -0.74
C PHE A 83 14.83 0.81 -2.06
N SER A 84 14.81 0.08 -3.17
CA SER A 84 15.31 0.61 -4.44
C SER A 84 14.25 1.49 -5.10
N GLN A 85 14.59 2.73 -5.42
CA GLN A 85 13.74 3.58 -6.25
C GLN A 85 13.61 3.04 -7.69
N GLU A 86 14.71 2.50 -8.23
CA GLU A 86 14.71 1.92 -9.59
C GLU A 86 13.87 0.63 -9.64
N ASN A 87 14.04 -0.26 -8.67
CA ASN A 87 13.52 -1.63 -8.74
C ASN A 87 12.34 -1.93 -7.78
N GLY A 88 11.86 -0.93 -7.05
CA GLY A 88 10.85 -1.10 -6.00
C GLY A 88 10.09 0.18 -5.67
N ILE A 89 9.58 0.25 -4.43
CA ILE A 89 8.81 1.39 -3.91
C ILE A 89 9.68 2.47 -3.27
N GLY A 90 10.98 2.25 -3.13
CA GLY A 90 11.91 3.29 -2.68
C GLY A 90 11.64 3.83 -1.27
N LEU A 91 11.38 2.97 -0.28
CA LEU A 91 11.32 3.40 1.12
C LEU A 91 12.59 4.16 1.51
N SER A 92 12.42 5.33 2.12
CA SER A 92 13.49 6.25 2.50
C SER A 92 13.74 6.30 4.00
N ILE A 93 12.92 5.61 4.82
CA ILE A 93 13.07 5.56 6.27
C ILE A 93 12.92 4.12 6.79
N VAL A 94 13.80 3.71 7.70
CA VAL A 94 13.68 2.44 8.42
C VAL A 94 13.32 2.72 9.88
N ARG A 95 12.22 2.12 10.35
CA ARG A 95 11.86 2.11 11.76
C ARG A 95 12.32 0.81 12.43
N SER A 96 13.01 0.93 13.56
CA SER A 96 13.52 -0.19 14.36
C SER A 96 13.08 -0.09 15.82
N MET A 97 13.16 -1.20 16.54
CA MET A 97 12.91 -1.30 17.96
C MET A 97 14.18 -1.09 18.77
N ILE A 98 14.13 -0.24 19.79
CA ILE A 98 15.15 -0.21 20.83
C ILE A 98 14.87 -1.41 21.75
N GLY A 99 15.80 -2.37 21.78
CA GLY A 99 15.57 -3.64 22.44
C GLY A 99 15.47 -3.51 23.96
N ASP A 100 14.51 -4.22 24.55
CA ASP A 100 14.26 -4.22 26.00
C ASP A 100 14.81 -5.48 26.71
N GLY A 101 15.38 -6.43 25.94
CA GLY A 101 15.95 -7.68 26.45
C GLY A 101 14.91 -8.68 26.98
N GLY A 102 13.61 -8.43 26.78
CA GLY A 102 12.51 -9.17 27.39
C GLY A 102 12.15 -10.48 26.71
N ILE A 103 13.07 -11.15 26.02
CA ILE A 103 12.79 -12.40 25.28
C ILE A 103 12.31 -13.53 26.21
N SER A 104 12.65 -13.44 27.49
CA SER A 104 12.15 -14.35 28.53
C SER A 104 10.69 -14.08 28.95
N ASP A 105 10.20 -12.86 28.71
CA ASP A 105 8.84 -12.44 29.09
C ASP A 105 7.84 -12.83 28.01
N TRP A 106 8.20 -12.67 26.73
CA TRP A 106 7.33 -13.01 25.61
C TRP A 106 8.11 -13.19 24.29
N GLY A 107 7.46 -13.82 23.31
CA GLY A 107 8.02 -13.99 21.98
C GLY A 107 9.10 -15.09 21.87
N ASN A 108 9.93 -15.00 20.83
CA ASN A 108 11.08 -15.87 20.56
C ASN A 108 12.07 -15.19 19.59
N GLU A 109 13.33 -15.61 19.67
CA GLU A 109 14.49 -15.03 18.96
C GLU A 109 14.50 -15.21 17.42
N HIS A 110 13.55 -15.96 16.86
CA HIS A 110 13.55 -16.28 15.43
C HIS A 110 12.43 -15.58 14.67
N TYR A 111 11.25 -15.48 15.28
CA TYR A 111 10.02 -15.21 14.56
C TYR A 111 9.34 -13.90 14.98
N ASP A 112 9.18 -13.69 16.28
CA ASP A 112 8.39 -12.59 16.83
C ASP A 112 8.70 -12.42 18.32
N GLY A 113 9.20 -11.26 18.71
CA GLY A 113 9.66 -11.01 20.07
C GLY A 113 10.51 -9.76 20.19
N PRO A 114 10.85 -9.35 21.43
CA PRO A 114 11.70 -8.19 21.67
C PRO A 114 13.15 -8.46 21.22
N THR A 115 13.92 -7.39 21.05
CA THR A 115 15.34 -7.47 20.68
C THR A 115 16.27 -7.25 21.87
N ASP A 116 17.56 -7.53 21.67
CA ASP A 116 18.59 -7.37 22.69
C ASP A 116 18.67 -5.93 23.21
N THR A 117 18.81 -5.78 24.52
CA THR A 117 19.04 -4.47 25.14
C THR A 117 20.53 -4.19 25.29
N ILE A 118 20.92 -2.93 25.14
CA ILE A 118 22.29 -2.47 25.38
C ILE A 118 22.63 -2.44 26.88
N LEU A 119 21.64 -2.54 27.76
CA LEU A 119 21.78 -2.41 29.22
C LEU A 119 20.94 -3.48 29.96
N PRO A 120 21.36 -4.76 29.92
CA PRO A 120 20.62 -5.88 30.49
C PRO A 120 20.46 -5.81 32.01
N SER A 121 21.36 -5.12 32.71
CA SER A 121 21.29 -4.89 34.15
C SER A 121 21.90 -3.53 34.52
N PRO A 122 21.67 -3.01 35.75
CA PRO A 122 22.20 -1.71 36.15
C PRO A 122 23.72 -1.60 35.97
N GLU A 123 24.18 -0.51 35.35
CA GLU A 123 25.60 -0.20 35.11
C GLU A 123 26.34 -1.21 34.18
N GLU A 124 25.66 -2.16 33.54
CA GLU A 124 26.28 -3.19 32.69
C GLU A 124 26.00 -2.98 31.19
N TYR A 125 26.57 -1.93 30.59
CA TYR A 125 26.47 -1.73 29.14
C TYR A 125 27.17 -2.85 28.39
N VAL A 126 26.48 -3.44 27.40
CA VAL A 126 27.07 -4.53 26.59
C VAL A 126 28.31 -4.07 25.82
N TRP A 127 28.37 -2.79 25.45
CA TRP A 127 29.51 -2.12 24.82
C TRP A 127 30.81 -2.24 25.63
N GLU A 128 30.71 -2.30 26.96
CA GLU A 128 31.85 -2.36 27.89
C GLU A 128 32.28 -3.79 28.22
N ASN A 129 31.48 -4.78 27.84
CA ASN A 129 31.78 -6.18 28.07
C ASN A 129 32.77 -6.71 27.00
N PRO A 130 34.00 -7.11 27.37
CA PRO A 130 34.99 -7.59 26.40
C PRO A 130 34.62 -8.93 25.76
N ASP A 131 33.71 -9.69 26.38
CA ASP A 131 33.21 -10.97 25.88
C ASP A 131 31.85 -10.83 25.16
N TRP A 132 31.41 -9.60 24.88
CA TRP A 132 30.16 -9.33 24.15
C TRP A 132 30.23 -9.83 22.71
N ASP A 133 29.27 -10.69 22.34
CA ASP A 133 29.14 -11.17 20.96
C ASP A 133 28.42 -10.13 20.10
N LYS A 134 29.23 -9.26 19.52
CA LYS A 134 28.79 -8.18 18.65
C LYS A 134 28.14 -8.65 17.35
N GLU A 135 28.44 -9.87 16.88
CA GLU A 135 27.87 -10.37 15.62
C GLU A 135 26.44 -10.90 15.82
N GLU A 136 26.14 -11.44 17.00
CA GLU A 136 24.80 -11.94 17.33
C GLU A 136 23.85 -10.85 17.85
N PHE A 137 24.39 -9.83 18.52
CA PHE A 137 23.62 -8.72 19.11
C PHE A 137 22.77 -7.99 18.07
N ASP A 138 21.45 -7.94 18.30
CA ASP A 138 20.46 -7.23 17.47
C ASP A 138 20.65 -7.40 15.95
N GLN A 139 21.15 -8.58 15.56
CA GLN A 139 21.70 -8.83 14.24
C GLN A 139 20.72 -8.53 13.11
N TYR A 140 19.41 -8.74 13.32
CA TYR A 140 18.39 -8.53 12.31
C TYR A 140 18.14 -7.05 12.01
N GLN A 141 18.12 -6.21 13.04
CA GLN A 141 17.87 -4.77 12.87
C GLN A 141 19.11 -4.08 12.31
N ILE A 142 20.30 -4.43 12.81
CA ILE A 142 21.57 -3.96 12.26
C ILE A 142 21.73 -4.39 10.81
N TRP A 143 21.39 -5.65 10.48
CA TRP A 143 21.48 -6.15 9.11
C TRP A 143 20.53 -5.40 8.16
N ILE A 144 19.25 -5.23 8.51
CA ILE A 144 18.29 -4.57 7.61
C ILE A 144 18.63 -3.09 7.41
N MET A 145 19.09 -2.39 8.46
CA MET A 145 19.54 -0.99 8.34
C MET A 145 20.75 -0.87 7.40
N ASN A 146 21.71 -1.79 7.49
CA ASN A 146 22.84 -1.83 6.56
C ASN A 146 22.42 -2.15 5.12
N GLU A 147 21.45 -3.04 4.90
CA GLU A 147 20.91 -3.32 3.57
C GLU A 147 20.13 -2.15 2.96
N ALA A 148 19.43 -1.38 3.80
CA ALA A 148 18.75 -0.15 3.41
C ALA A 148 19.78 0.94 3.05
N LYS A 149 20.84 1.11 3.87
CA LYS A 149 21.95 2.05 3.61
C LYS A 149 22.65 1.80 2.28
N LYS A 150 22.84 0.53 1.91
CA LYS A 150 23.39 0.15 0.58
C LYS A 150 22.50 0.60 -0.59
N ARG A 151 21.22 0.88 -0.34
CA ARG A 151 20.21 1.30 -1.31
C ARG A 151 19.86 2.80 -1.21
N GLY A 152 20.61 3.55 -0.41
CA GLY A 152 20.48 5.00 -0.30
C GLY A 152 19.64 5.49 0.87
N VAL A 153 19.20 4.61 1.77
CA VAL A 153 18.49 5.01 3.00
C VAL A 153 19.47 5.45 4.07
N ASP A 154 19.33 6.69 4.54
CA ASP A 154 20.15 7.25 5.62
C ASP A 154 19.31 7.73 6.82
N THR A 155 17.99 7.66 6.74
CA THR A 155 17.09 8.00 7.84
C THR A 155 16.66 6.75 8.61
N PHE A 156 16.98 6.72 9.90
CA PHE A 156 16.67 5.64 10.84
C PHE A 156 15.93 6.20 12.06
N LEU A 157 14.71 5.69 12.29
CA LEU A 157 13.92 5.93 13.50
C LEU A 157 14.03 4.70 14.41
N SER A 158 14.54 4.88 15.62
CA SER A 158 14.52 3.85 16.65
C SER A 158 13.53 4.19 17.75
N THR A 159 12.54 3.33 17.98
CA THR A 159 11.50 3.53 18.98
C THR A 159 11.62 2.50 20.10
N ALA A 160 11.52 2.94 21.36
CA ALA A 160 11.40 2.04 22.50
C ALA A 160 9.94 1.63 22.76
N TRP A 161 9.64 0.34 22.65
CA TRP A 161 8.34 -0.20 23.10
C TRP A 161 8.25 -0.30 24.63
N SER A 162 9.37 -0.58 25.28
CA SER A 162 9.50 -0.64 26.73
C SER A 162 10.94 -0.34 27.13
N ALA A 163 11.13 0.12 28.36
CA ALA A 163 12.44 0.09 28.99
C ALA A 163 12.78 -1.35 29.46
N PRO A 164 14.05 -1.69 29.71
CA PRO A 164 14.43 -2.96 30.32
C PRO A 164 13.63 -3.25 31.60
N ALA A 165 13.27 -4.52 31.81
CA ALA A 165 12.38 -4.95 32.88
C ALA A 165 12.79 -4.43 34.27
N TRP A 166 14.08 -4.35 34.58
CA TRP A 166 14.57 -3.89 35.88
C TRP A 166 14.31 -2.40 36.17
N MET A 167 14.05 -1.59 35.13
CA MET A 167 13.65 -0.19 35.26
C MET A 167 12.13 -0.02 35.50
N LYS A 168 11.35 -1.07 35.30
CA LYS A 168 9.88 -1.04 35.29
C LYS A 168 9.28 -1.29 36.68
N GLN A 169 8.12 -0.69 36.95
CA GLN A 169 7.42 -0.84 38.23
C GLN A 169 6.93 -2.27 38.48
N ASN A 170 6.56 -2.98 37.41
CA ASN A 170 6.11 -4.37 37.43
C ASN A 170 7.22 -5.39 37.15
N SER A 171 8.48 -4.92 37.05
CA SER A 171 9.67 -5.73 36.76
C SER A 171 9.54 -6.63 35.53
N SER A 172 8.84 -6.17 34.50
CA SER A 172 8.58 -6.89 33.25
C SER A 172 8.39 -5.92 32.10
N VAL A 173 8.68 -6.35 30.88
CA VAL A 173 8.47 -5.52 29.68
C VAL A 173 7.02 -5.55 29.17
N ILE A 174 6.21 -6.50 29.65
CA ILE A 174 4.79 -6.69 29.30
C ILE A 174 3.87 -6.36 30.48
N ASP A 175 2.57 -6.29 30.25
CA ASP A 175 1.58 -6.27 31.33
C ASP A 175 1.41 -7.67 31.94
N ASN A 176 2.11 -7.90 33.06
CA ASN A 176 2.01 -9.12 33.86
C ASN A 176 0.99 -9.03 35.01
N GLY A 177 0.28 -7.91 35.15
CA GLY A 177 -0.72 -7.67 36.20
C GLY A 177 -0.19 -7.55 37.64
N THR A 178 1.13 -7.43 37.85
CA THR A 178 1.72 -7.36 39.21
C THR A 178 1.80 -5.94 39.78
N ALA A 179 2.01 -4.95 38.91
CA ALA A 179 2.02 -3.52 39.19
C ALA A 179 1.72 -2.77 37.87
N PRO A 180 1.59 -1.43 37.86
CA PRO A 180 1.46 -0.68 36.61
C PRO A 180 2.61 -1.01 35.65
N ASN A 181 2.30 -1.28 34.38
CA ASN A 181 3.30 -1.51 33.34
C ASN A 181 3.91 -0.16 32.88
N LYS A 182 4.73 0.44 33.75
CA LYS A 182 5.30 1.78 33.60
C LYS A 182 6.78 1.81 33.96
N LEU A 183 7.51 2.78 33.40
CA LEU A 183 8.82 3.17 33.91
C LEU A 183 8.69 3.69 35.36
N ARG A 184 9.68 3.39 36.20
CA ARG A 184 9.76 4.00 37.53
C ARG A 184 10.32 5.42 37.44
N GLU A 185 9.73 6.36 38.17
CA GLU A 185 10.19 7.76 38.20
C GLU A 185 11.66 7.89 38.65
N ASP A 186 12.14 7.03 39.55
CA ASP A 186 13.53 7.04 40.00
C ASP A 186 14.53 6.48 38.97
N MET A 187 14.04 5.99 37.82
CA MET A 187 14.82 5.48 36.70
C MET A 187 14.82 6.43 35.49
N TYR A 188 14.23 7.62 35.59
CA TYR A 188 14.13 8.54 34.43
C TYR A 188 15.50 8.97 33.91
N GLN A 189 16.44 9.35 34.78
CA GLN A 189 17.80 9.70 34.32
C GLN A 189 18.49 8.52 33.64
N GLU A 190 18.43 7.34 34.26
CA GLU A 190 19.04 6.12 33.72
C GLU A 190 18.45 5.74 32.36
N TYR A 191 17.14 5.93 32.17
CA TYR A 191 16.49 5.69 30.89
C TYR A 191 16.89 6.73 29.82
N ALA A 192 17.06 8.00 30.19
CA ALA A 192 17.62 9.01 29.29
C ALA A 192 19.06 8.67 28.86
N ASP A 193 19.89 8.24 29.81
CA ASP A 193 21.28 7.84 29.56
C ASP A 193 21.36 6.59 28.68
N TYR A 194 20.42 5.65 28.87
CA TYR A 194 20.23 4.46 28.04
C TYR A 194 19.92 4.82 26.59
N LEU A 195 18.95 5.71 26.34
CA LEU A 195 18.59 6.14 24.98
C LEU A 195 19.76 6.86 24.28
N ALA A 196 20.48 7.72 24.99
CA ALA A 196 21.66 8.39 24.45
C ALA A 196 22.81 7.40 24.16
N ALA A 197 23.06 6.44 25.06
CA ALA A 197 24.07 5.39 24.86
C ALA A 197 23.72 4.42 23.73
N TYR A 198 22.43 4.26 23.41
CA TYR A 198 21.98 3.51 22.23
C TYR A 198 22.43 4.22 20.95
N VAL A 199 22.15 5.52 20.81
CA VAL A 199 22.55 6.31 19.64
C VAL A 199 24.06 6.30 19.45
N GLU A 200 24.82 6.60 20.50
CA GLU A 200 26.29 6.59 20.45
C GLU A 200 26.85 5.21 20.11
N GLY A 201 26.37 4.17 20.78
CA GLY A 201 26.84 2.80 20.59
C GLY A 201 26.57 2.27 19.19
N TYR A 202 25.40 2.59 18.62
CA TYR A 202 25.07 2.21 17.24
C TYR A 202 26.01 2.87 16.23
N LYS A 203 26.37 4.13 16.44
CA LYS A 203 27.35 4.82 15.61
C LYS A 203 28.75 4.22 15.79
N GLU A 204 29.23 4.12 17.03
CA GLU A 204 30.59 3.66 17.34
C GLU A 204 30.83 2.23 16.89
N HIS A 205 29.86 1.34 17.11
CA HIS A 205 30.06 -0.08 16.88
C HIS A 205 29.56 -0.55 15.52
N PHE A 206 28.53 0.07 14.92
CA PHE A 206 27.94 -0.44 13.68
C PHE A 206 28.01 0.54 12.50
N ASP A 207 28.53 1.77 12.70
CA ASP A 207 28.49 2.86 11.72
C ASP A 207 27.06 3.14 11.21
N LEU A 208 26.10 3.06 12.13
CA LEU A 208 24.70 3.38 11.89
C LEU A 208 24.37 4.67 12.65
N ASP A 209 24.08 5.73 11.90
CA ASP A 209 23.63 7.00 12.44
C ASP A 209 22.14 6.89 12.74
N ILE A 210 21.77 6.71 14.01
CA ILE A 210 20.37 6.77 14.42
C ILE A 210 19.94 8.23 14.32
N THR A 211 19.20 8.58 13.27
CA THR A 211 18.81 9.97 12.99
C THR A 211 17.66 10.45 13.86
N HIS A 212 16.77 9.55 14.26
CA HIS A 212 15.54 9.87 14.99
C HIS A 212 15.35 8.83 16.10
N ILE A 213 14.93 9.27 17.28
CA ILE A 213 14.72 8.40 18.42
C ILE A 213 13.45 8.75 19.20
N SER A 214 12.65 7.73 19.51
CA SER A 214 11.42 7.88 20.30
C SER A 214 11.53 7.14 21.64
N PRO A 215 11.19 7.79 22.76
CA PRO A 215 11.26 7.19 24.09
C PRO A 215 10.09 6.25 24.39
N ALA A 216 9.02 6.24 23.60
CA ALA A 216 7.84 5.42 23.87
C ALA A 216 6.99 5.16 22.61
N ASN A 217 6.78 3.90 22.26
CA ASN A 217 5.70 3.46 21.38
C ASN A 217 4.37 3.37 22.14
N GLU A 218 3.27 3.87 21.55
CA GLU A 218 1.90 3.74 22.05
C GLU A 218 1.81 3.91 23.58
N PRO A 219 2.18 5.10 24.11
CA PRO A 219 2.16 5.37 25.55
C PRO A 219 0.78 5.21 26.21
N ASP A 220 -0.29 5.17 25.41
CA ASP A 220 -1.68 4.90 25.78
C ASP A 220 -2.07 3.42 25.78
N PHE A 221 -1.16 2.51 25.41
CA PHE A 221 -1.41 1.08 25.32
C PHE A 221 -0.53 0.25 26.26
N SER A 222 -1.11 -0.83 26.80
CA SER A 222 -0.42 -1.84 27.61
C SER A 222 -1.01 -3.21 27.31
N GLY A 223 -0.16 -4.19 27.03
CA GLY A 223 -0.60 -5.50 26.56
C GLY A 223 0.35 -6.65 26.87
N GLY A 224 0.09 -7.79 26.23
CA GLY A 224 0.87 -9.03 26.37
C GLY A 224 2.18 -9.07 25.57
N TYR A 225 2.65 -7.91 25.10
CA TYR A 225 3.91 -7.71 24.40
C TYR A 225 4.57 -6.45 24.96
N SER A 226 5.82 -6.18 24.55
CA SER A 226 6.62 -5.04 25.03
C SER A 226 5.81 -3.75 24.96
N SER A 227 5.57 -3.14 26.11
CA SER A 227 4.74 -1.93 26.23
C SER A 227 5.08 -1.17 27.49
N SER A 228 4.86 0.15 27.48
CA SER A 228 5.03 0.99 28.66
C SER A 228 4.03 2.14 28.64
N LEU A 229 3.17 2.20 29.66
CA LEU A 229 2.24 3.31 29.79
C LEU A 229 2.97 4.58 30.20
N TRP A 230 2.59 5.69 29.58
CA TRP A 230 2.94 7.03 29.99
C TRP A 230 1.68 7.90 30.01
N THR A 231 1.69 8.98 30.77
CA THR A 231 0.76 10.08 30.56
C THR A 231 1.43 11.16 29.71
N PRO A 232 0.66 12.00 29.00
CA PRO A 232 1.23 13.14 28.27
C PRO A 232 2.11 14.05 29.16
N GLN A 233 1.77 14.23 30.44
CA GLN A 233 2.60 15.00 31.39
C GLN A 233 3.86 14.26 31.86
N GLU A 234 3.82 12.92 31.98
CA GLU A 234 5.02 12.13 32.30
C GLU A 234 6.03 12.21 31.15
N LEU A 235 5.57 12.13 29.89
CA LEU A 235 6.42 12.33 28.70
C LEU A 235 7.04 13.73 28.67
N ASN A 236 6.23 14.78 28.88
CA ASN A 236 6.75 16.15 28.97
C ASN A 236 7.84 16.27 30.06
N THR A 237 7.58 15.74 31.25
CA THR A 237 8.54 15.79 32.36
C THR A 237 9.83 15.03 32.03
N PHE A 238 9.71 13.83 31.43
CA PHE A 238 10.84 13.03 31.03
C PHE A 238 11.73 13.76 30.01
N VAL A 239 11.15 14.33 28.96
CA VAL A 239 11.90 15.07 27.95
C VAL A 239 12.52 16.33 28.53
N ARG A 240 11.76 17.13 29.29
CA ARG A 240 12.22 18.41 29.84
C ARG A 240 13.38 18.26 30.82
N ASP A 241 13.26 17.33 31.75
CA ASP A 241 14.12 17.28 32.93
C ASP A 241 15.24 16.24 32.79
N PHE A 242 15.16 15.33 31.82
CA PHE A 242 16.10 14.20 31.67
C PHE A 242 16.59 14.03 30.23
N MET A 243 15.74 13.61 29.28
CA MET A 243 16.19 13.23 27.94
C MET A 243 16.80 14.41 27.16
N GLY A 244 16.12 15.56 27.09
CA GLY A 244 16.62 16.75 26.40
C GLY A 244 17.96 17.23 26.97
N PRO A 245 18.09 17.46 28.29
CA PRO A 245 19.36 17.81 28.91
C PRO A 245 20.47 16.77 28.71
N THR A 246 20.18 15.46 28.79
CA THR A 246 21.16 14.41 28.52
C THR A 246 21.65 14.45 27.07
N PHE A 247 20.74 14.67 26.12
CA PHE A 247 21.07 14.73 24.70
C PHE A 247 21.93 15.97 24.39
N GLU A 248 21.60 17.12 24.99
CA GLU A 248 22.40 18.34 24.89
C GLU A 248 23.78 18.19 25.54
N GLU A 249 23.87 17.59 26.73
CA GLU A 249 25.15 17.40 27.44
C GLU A 249 26.10 16.46 26.70
N ARG A 250 25.55 15.43 26.03
CA ARG A 250 26.32 14.40 25.33
C ARG A 250 26.48 14.67 23.82
N ASP A 251 26.00 15.81 23.34
CA ASP A 251 26.00 16.17 21.91
C ASP A 251 25.36 15.07 21.03
N ILE A 252 24.23 14.49 21.47
CA ILE A 252 23.53 13.43 20.74
C ILE A 252 22.90 14.03 19.48
N PRO A 253 23.20 13.50 18.28
CA PRO A 253 22.75 14.09 17.02
C PRO A 253 21.34 13.64 16.58
N ALA A 254 20.70 12.74 17.33
CA ALA A 254 19.41 12.17 16.96
C ALA A 254 18.27 13.12 17.36
N ASP A 255 17.35 13.35 16.43
CA ASP A 255 16.14 14.13 16.63
C ASP A 255 15.16 13.38 17.55
N ILE A 256 14.54 14.10 18.48
CA ILE A 256 13.59 13.53 19.43
C ILE A 256 12.21 13.47 18.79
N VAL A 257 11.70 12.25 18.65
CA VAL A 257 10.34 11.96 18.18
C VAL A 257 9.44 11.70 19.39
N LEU A 258 8.33 12.44 19.50
CA LEU A 258 7.45 12.36 20.67
C LEU A 258 5.98 12.19 20.28
N GLY A 259 5.26 11.36 21.05
CA GLY A 259 3.82 11.14 20.91
C GLY A 259 3.52 9.66 20.69
N GLU A 260 3.73 9.18 19.47
CA GLU A 260 3.47 7.81 18.97
C GLU A 260 2.22 7.14 19.56
N SER A 261 1.16 7.91 19.82
CA SER A 261 -0.10 7.40 20.37
C SER A 261 -0.82 6.50 19.38
N VAL A 262 -1.64 5.57 19.87
CA VAL A 262 -2.45 4.66 19.04
C VAL A 262 -3.36 5.42 18.06
N GLY A 263 -3.88 6.58 18.49
CA GLY A 263 -4.70 7.46 17.66
C GLY A 263 -3.90 8.52 16.93
N PHE A 264 -4.37 8.90 15.73
CA PHE A 264 -3.75 9.92 14.90
C PHE A 264 -4.09 11.33 15.39
N ASN A 265 -3.41 11.78 16.45
CA ASN A 265 -3.52 13.14 16.99
C ASN A 265 -2.30 13.48 17.87
N GLU A 266 -2.20 14.75 18.25
CA GLU A 266 -1.09 15.28 19.05
C GLU A 266 -1.26 15.20 20.58
N GLU A 267 -2.29 14.52 21.11
CA GLU A 267 -2.63 14.55 22.56
C GLU A 267 -1.44 14.20 23.47
N PHE A 268 -0.64 13.20 23.07
CA PHE A 268 0.51 12.72 23.84
C PHE A 268 1.75 13.59 23.73
N ALA A 269 1.83 14.47 22.73
CA ALA A 269 2.87 15.49 22.61
C ALA A 269 2.43 16.85 23.17
N LEU A 270 1.12 17.11 23.26
CA LEU A 270 0.56 18.44 23.52
C LEU A 270 1.10 19.12 24.79
N PRO A 271 1.32 18.44 25.93
CA PRO A 271 1.93 19.11 27.09
C PRO A 271 3.38 19.52 26.88
N ALA A 272 4.14 18.78 26.06
CA ALA A 272 5.52 19.13 25.70
C ALA A 272 5.54 20.32 24.73
N LEU A 273 4.64 20.35 23.74
CA LEU A 273 4.49 21.47 22.81
C LEU A 273 4.10 22.77 23.51
N ASN A 274 3.31 22.69 24.59
CA ASN A 274 2.91 23.84 25.40
C ASN A 274 3.96 24.26 26.46
N ASP A 275 5.00 23.45 26.70
CA ASP A 275 6.08 23.78 27.61
C ASP A 275 7.22 24.44 26.82
N PRO A 276 7.57 25.71 27.10
CA PRO A 276 8.57 26.43 26.31
C PRO A 276 10.00 25.88 26.46
N ILE A 277 10.26 25.01 27.44
CA ILE A 277 11.54 24.31 27.54
C ILE A 277 11.51 23.05 26.69
N THR A 278 10.49 22.21 26.90
CA THR A 278 10.40 20.90 26.23
C THR A 278 10.18 21.02 24.73
N ASN A 279 9.42 22.03 24.29
CA ASN A 279 9.19 22.30 22.87
C ASN A 279 10.50 22.53 22.09
N GLU A 280 11.56 23.05 22.71
CA GLU A 280 12.85 23.24 22.04
C GLU A 280 13.60 21.91 21.83
N TYR A 281 13.26 20.88 22.59
CA TYR A 281 13.85 19.54 22.47
C TYR A 281 13.07 18.59 21.55
N VAL A 282 11.78 18.84 21.30
CA VAL A 282 10.96 17.97 20.44
C VAL A 282 11.10 18.40 18.98
N ASP A 283 11.62 17.53 18.14
CA ASP A 283 11.84 17.82 16.71
C ASP A 283 10.64 17.36 15.86
N VAL A 284 10.15 16.16 16.15
CA VAL A 284 9.04 15.52 15.43
C VAL A 284 7.92 15.13 16.40
N VAL A 285 6.69 15.52 16.06
CA VAL A 285 5.49 14.97 16.70
C VAL A 285 5.02 13.78 15.89
N ALA A 286 4.89 12.64 16.54
CA ALA A 286 4.50 11.40 15.90
C ALA A 286 3.17 10.85 16.44
N ALA A 287 2.45 10.12 15.59
CA ALA A 287 1.29 9.36 15.98
C ALA A 287 1.11 8.13 15.09
N HIS A 288 0.38 7.13 15.57
CA HIS A 288 -0.11 6.03 14.76
C HIS A 288 -1.47 6.40 14.16
N ALA A 289 -2.09 5.50 13.38
CA ALA A 289 -3.40 5.77 12.79
C ALA A 289 -4.45 4.68 13.06
N TYR A 290 -4.26 3.90 14.13
CA TYR A 290 -5.18 2.81 14.50
C TYR A 290 -6.53 3.31 14.99
N THR A 291 -6.58 4.53 15.51
CA THR A 291 -7.82 5.26 15.80
C THR A 291 -7.71 6.71 15.32
N GLY A 292 -8.82 7.45 15.34
CA GLY A 292 -8.83 8.86 14.93
C GLY A 292 -9.03 9.10 13.43
N LEU A 293 -9.26 8.04 12.64
CA LEU A 293 -9.63 8.14 11.23
C LEU A 293 -11.16 7.99 11.04
N GLU A 294 -11.69 8.78 10.12
CA GLU A 294 -13.09 8.82 9.70
C GLU A 294 -13.31 8.18 8.32
N ASN A 295 -14.57 8.16 7.87
CA ASN A 295 -14.99 7.76 6.51
C ASN A 295 -14.42 6.42 6.01
N GLY A 296 -14.43 5.40 6.87
CA GLY A 296 -13.90 4.08 6.52
C GLY A 296 -12.37 3.95 6.68
N GLY A 297 -11.77 4.90 7.40
CA GLY A 297 -10.35 4.92 7.72
C GLY A 297 -9.50 5.52 6.60
N THR A 298 -10.02 6.52 5.89
CA THR A 298 -9.33 7.21 4.79
C THR A 298 -9.19 8.72 5.02
N GLU A 299 -9.82 9.27 6.05
CA GLU A 299 -9.78 10.71 6.35
C GLU A 299 -9.33 10.92 7.80
N PRO A 300 -8.30 11.72 8.06
CA PRO A 300 -7.97 12.18 9.40
C PRO A 300 -8.87 13.35 9.84
N ASP A 301 -8.82 13.73 11.11
CA ASP A 301 -9.32 15.04 11.54
C ASP A 301 -8.30 16.13 11.15
N PRO A 302 -8.66 17.14 10.33
CA PRO A 302 -7.73 18.22 9.95
C PRO A 302 -7.14 18.99 11.13
N GLU A 303 -7.83 19.03 12.28
CA GLU A 303 -7.37 19.74 13.48
C GLU A 303 -6.53 18.85 14.42
N ALA A 304 -6.24 17.60 14.04
CA ALA A 304 -5.55 16.62 14.89
C ALA A 304 -4.15 17.06 15.35
N PHE A 305 -3.51 18.00 14.62
CA PHE A 305 -2.15 18.48 14.86
C PHE A 305 -2.03 20.02 14.85
N HIS A 306 -3.10 20.73 15.23
CA HIS A 306 -3.16 22.19 15.18
C HIS A 306 -1.99 22.87 15.93
N GLN A 307 -1.66 22.43 17.14
CA GLN A 307 -0.57 23.04 17.91
C GLN A 307 0.79 22.79 17.25
N THR A 308 1.00 21.59 16.73
CA THR A 308 2.22 21.20 16.02
C THR A 308 2.43 22.08 14.78
N GLN A 309 1.37 22.28 13.99
CA GLN A 309 1.39 23.17 12.82
C GLN A 309 1.65 24.63 13.20
N GLU A 310 1.02 25.16 14.24
CA GLU A 310 1.25 26.53 14.72
C GLU A 310 2.72 26.78 15.13
N LEU A 311 3.40 25.74 15.62
CA LEU A 311 4.80 25.79 16.02
C LEU A 311 5.77 25.52 14.86
N GLY A 312 5.27 25.15 13.68
CA GLY A 312 6.09 24.78 12.52
C GLY A 312 6.93 23.52 12.77
N LYS A 313 6.43 22.60 13.60
CA LYS A 313 7.05 21.32 13.92
C LYS A 313 6.67 20.27 12.88
N THR A 314 7.52 19.25 12.72
CA THR A 314 7.29 18.12 11.83
C THR A 314 6.28 17.14 12.41
N ILE A 315 5.43 16.56 11.56
CA ILE A 315 4.39 15.58 11.89
C ILE A 315 4.65 14.27 11.16
N TRP A 316 4.86 13.16 11.89
CA TRP A 316 5.03 11.83 11.30
C TRP A 316 3.91 10.88 11.69
N GLN A 317 3.34 10.19 10.70
CA GLN A 317 2.57 8.98 10.95
C GLN A 317 3.55 7.80 11.02
N THR A 318 3.84 7.24 12.20
CA THR A 318 4.96 6.29 12.39
C THR A 318 4.58 4.81 12.41
N GLU A 319 3.29 4.49 12.41
CA GLU A 319 2.81 3.10 12.33
C GLU A 319 1.34 2.98 11.89
N TYR A 320 1.09 2.21 10.82
CA TYR A 320 -0.27 1.81 10.44
C TYR A 320 -0.29 0.56 9.55
N MET A 321 -1.40 -0.18 9.60
CA MET A 321 -1.66 -1.35 8.76
C MET A 321 -3.16 -1.63 8.65
N ASN A 322 -3.56 -2.70 7.94
CA ASN A 322 -4.96 -3.09 7.85
C ASN A 322 -5.56 -3.48 9.21
N GLN A 323 -6.74 -2.93 9.50
CA GLN A 323 -7.50 -3.13 10.74
C GLN A 323 -8.83 -3.86 10.49
N GLY A 324 -9.41 -4.44 11.56
CA GLY A 324 -10.75 -5.05 11.54
C GLY A 324 -10.84 -6.51 11.06
N SER A 325 -12.06 -7.06 10.98
CA SER A 325 -12.29 -8.47 10.60
C SER A 325 -12.09 -8.78 9.12
N ASN A 326 -12.17 -7.76 8.26
CA ASN A 326 -12.15 -7.92 6.81
C ASN A 326 -10.74 -7.89 6.22
N LYS A 327 -9.71 -7.57 7.01
CA LYS A 327 -8.29 -7.52 6.60
C LYS A 327 -7.73 -8.82 5.97
N GLN A 328 -8.53 -9.89 6.00
CA GLN A 328 -8.20 -11.23 5.53
C GLN A 328 -8.96 -11.71 4.30
N THR A 329 -9.82 -10.87 3.71
CA THR A 329 -10.58 -11.26 2.53
C THR A 329 -9.72 -11.15 1.27
N PHE A 330 -10.09 -11.88 0.22
CA PHE A 330 -9.47 -11.74 -1.09
C PHE A 330 -9.56 -10.29 -1.60
N GLU A 331 -10.76 -9.69 -1.49
CA GLU A 331 -11.04 -8.31 -1.92
C GLU A 331 -10.08 -7.29 -1.29
N HIS A 332 -9.75 -7.48 0.00
CA HIS A 332 -8.83 -6.62 0.77
C HIS A 332 -7.34 -6.83 0.43
N ASN A 333 -7.05 -7.44 -0.72
CA ASN A 333 -5.71 -7.54 -1.30
C ASN A 333 -5.67 -7.07 -2.77
N THR A 334 -6.84 -6.71 -3.32
CA THR A 334 -7.04 -6.20 -4.69
C THR A 334 -6.95 -4.68 -4.75
N ILE A 335 -7.22 -4.09 -5.91
CA ILE A 335 -7.16 -2.65 -6.11
C ILE A 335 -8.13 -1.87 -5.21
N THR A 336 -9.24 -2.49 -4.79
CA THR A 336 -10.17 -1.90 -3.80
C THR A 336 -9.44 -1.51 -2.51
N ASP A 337 -8.56 -2.38 -2.00
CA ASP A 337 -7.69 -2.11 -0.85
C ASP A 337 -6.63 -1.07 -1.18
N GLY A 338 -6.04 -1.17 -2.38
CA GLY A 338 -5.03 -0.23 -2.85
C GLY A 338 -5.51 1.22 -2.88
N LEU A 339 -6.73 1.46 -3.37
CA LEU A 339 -7.34 2.80 -3.42
C LEU A 339 -7.57 3.37 -2.03
N ARG A 340 -8.02 2.55 -1.07
CA ARG A 340 -8.22 2.99 0.31
C ARG A 340 -6.95 3.64 0.88
N TYR A 341 -5.80 3.00 0.70
CA TYR A 341 -4.53 3.53 1.19
C TYR A 341 -4.02 4.73 0.38
N ALA A 342 -4.27 4.75 -0.93
CA ALA A 342 -3.93 5.92 -1.73
C ALA A 342 -4.70 7.17 -1.31
N ASN A 343 -5.99 7.02 -0.97
CA ASN A 343 -6.79 8.13 -0.41
C ASN A 343 -6.30 8.50 0.99
N LEU A 344 -6.05 7.52 1.87
CA LEU A 344 -5.56 7.78 3.22
C LEU A 344 -4.28 8.61 3.21
N ILE A 345 -3.27 8.21 2.42
CA ILE A 345 -1.99 8.92 2.35
C ILE A 345 -2.19 10.35 1.84
N GLY A 346 -2.93 10.52 0.73
CA GLY A 346 -3.18 11.86 0.17
C GLY A 346 -3.95 12.78 1.13
N ASN A 347 -4.99 12.27 1.79
CA ASN A 347 -5.74 13.02 2.79
C ASN A 347 -4.90 13.36 4.01
N MET A 348 -4.10 12.41 4.51
CA MET A 348 -3.22 12.63 5.65
C MET A 348 -2.20 13.75 5.40
N PHE A 349 -1.56 13.75 4.23
CA PHE A 349 -0.60 14.79 3.90
C PHE A 349 -1.27 16.14 3.71
N GLU A 350 -2.38 16.20 2.96
CA GLU A 350 -3.01 17.48 2.65
C GLU A 350 -3.77 18.10 3.83
N GLU A 351 -4.46 17.29 4.64
CA GLU A 351 -5.39 17.79 5.65
C GLU A 351 -4.71 18.05 6.99
N THR A 352 -3.66 17.29 7.33
CA THR A 352 -2.94 17.47 8.60
C THR A 352 -1.53 18.00 8.43
N GLY A 353 -1.04 18.18 7.19
CA GLY A 353 0.34 18.63 6.95
C GLY A 353 1.39 17.60 7.37
N ALA A 354 1.05 16.30 7.39
CA ALA A 354 2.01 15.25 7.74
C ALA A 354 3.18 15.21 6.73
N ASN A 355 4.39 15.01 7.26
CA ASN A 355 5.66 15.03 6.52
C ASN A 355 6.15 13.62 6.16
N ALA A 356 5.71 12.60 6.89
CA ALA A 356 6.08 11.21 6.61
C ALA A 356 4.95 10.23 6.89
N TYR A 357 4.99 9.08 6.20
CA TYR A 357 4.08 7.95 6.40
C TYR A 357 4.86 6.64 6.53
N PHE A 358 4.54 5.86 7.56
CA PHE A 358 5.17 4.58 7.83
C PHE A 358 4.16 3.44 7.80
N TRP A 359 4.44 2.45 6.97
CA TRP A 359 3.74 1.18 7.04
C TRP A 359 4.27 0.35 8.21
N TRP A 360 3.42 -0.43 8.89
CA TRP A 360 3.86 -1.22 10.04
C TRP A 360 4.93 -2.25 9.64
N TRP A 361 4.59 -3.32 8.92
CA TRP A 361 5.58 -4.29 8.44
C TRP A 361 5.56 -4.36 6.92
N PRO A 362 6.47 -3.68 6.20
CA PRO A 362 6.49 -3.71 4.74
C PRO A 362 6.64 -5.14 4.18
N ALA A 363 7.45 -5.99 4.82
CA ALA A 363 7.54 -7.41 4.51
C ALA A 363 7.59 -8.26 5.78
N ALA A 364 6.71 -9.26 5.89
CA ALA A 364 6.63 -10.11 7.07
C ALA A 364 6.14 -11.54 6.77
N ASN A 365 6.49 -12.47 7.65
CA ASN A 365 6.11 -13.89 7.61
C ASN A 365 4.95 -14.23 8.57
N ASN A 366 4.20 -13.22 8.99
CA ASN A 366 3.15 -13.30 10.02
C ASN A 366 1.83 -13.92 9.54
N GLY A 367 1.83 -14.39 8.30
CA GLY A 367 0.67 -15.00 7.67
C GLY A 367 -0.35 -13.94 7.32
N ALA A 368 -1.59 -14.37 7.21
CA ALA A 368 -2.66 -13.50 6.78
C ALA A 368 -3.22 -12.75 7.99
N ASP A 369 -2.61 -11.61 8.34
CA ASP A 369 -3.17 -10.67 9.33
C ASP A 369 -3.36 -9.24 8.81
N GLY A 370 -2.90 -8.94 7.58
CA GLY A 370 -3.10 -7.67 6.88
C GLY A 370 -2.01 -6.63 7.18
N SER A 371 -1.04 -6.97 8.02
CA SER A 371 0.08 -6.09 8.39
C SER A 371 1.05 -5.78 7.26
N ASP A 372 0.99 -6.54 6.17
CA ASP A 372 2.10 -6.72 5.24
C ASP A 372 1.77 -6.17 3.85
N LEU A 373 2.73 -5.45 3.25
CA LEU A 373 2.70 -5.08 1.82
C LEU A 373 3.20 -6.24 0.96
N ILE A 374 4.24 -6.93 1.44
CA ILE A 374 4.78 -8.17 0.89
C ILE A 374 4.65 -9.29 1.93
N ARG A 375 3.87 -10.33 1.61
CA ARG A 375 3.79 -11.51 2.46
C ARG A 375 4.92 -12.46 2.17
N LEU A 376 5.73 -12.79 3.16
CA LEU A 376 6.66 -13.92 3.10
C LEU A 376 5.88 -15.19 3.47
N VAL A 377 5.82 -16.14 2.55
CA VAL A 377 5.05 -17.39 2.75
C VAL A 377 5.77 -18.27 3.76
N ASN A 378 5.00 -18.78 4.73
CA ASN A 378 5.46 -19.81 5.65
C ASN A 378 5.09 -21.22 5.18
N ASP A 379 5.91 -22.20 5.56
CA ASP A 379 5.67 -23.62 5.28
C ASP A 379 4.51 -24.24 6.09
N GLY A 380 4.00 -23.51 7.09
CA GLY A 380 2.93 -23.93 7.98
C GLY A 380 3.40 -24.67 9.24
N SER A 381 4.71 -24.73 9.50
CA SER A 381 5.27 -25.24 10.75
C SER A 381 5.02 -24.32 11.94
N ASP A 382 5.19 -24.86 13.15
CA ASP A 382 4.99 -24.12 14.40
C ASP A 382 5.93 -22.91 14.47
N ARG A 383 5.33 -21.73 14.57
CA ARG A 383 6.05 -20.44 14.68
C ARG A 383 6.89 -20.44 15.95
N GLY A 384 8.16 -20.06 15.83
CA GLY A 384 9.07 -19.82 16.96
C GLY A 384 9.99 -20.98 17.37
N ILE A 385 9.95 -22.12 16.68
CA ILE A 385 10.96 -23.19 16.84
C ILE A 385 12.09 -23.04 15.82
N ALA A 386 11.75 -22.66 14.59
CA ALA A 386 12.67 -22.50 13.48
C ALA A 386 12.13 -21.44 12.50
N PRO A 387 12.98 -20.91 11.62
CA PRO A 387 12.54 -20.16 10.45
C PRO A 387 11.49 -20.92 9.65
N THR A 388 10.45 -20.23 9.20
CA THR A 388 9.30 -20.85 8.50
C THR A 388 9.19 -20.40 7.05
N GLU A 389 10.00 -19.42 6.64
CA GLU A 389 9.97 -18.85 5.29
C GLU A 389 10.40 -19.90 4.26
N ASN A 390 9.56 -20.13 3.24
CA ASN A 390 9.82 -21.15 2.22
C ASN A 390 10.39 -20.58 0.91
N GLY A 391 10.69 -19.28 0.87
CA GLY A 391 11.19 -18.56 -0.30
C GLY A 391 10.12 -18.05 -1.27
N GLN A 392 8.85 -18.38 -1.06
CA GLN A 392 7.73 -17.79 -1.81
C GLN A 392 7.22 -16.52 -1.12
N PHE A 393 6.58 -15.65 -1.88
CA PHE A 393 6.01 -14.41 -1.36
C PHE A 393 4.78 -13.96 -2.17
N ARG A 394 3.96 -13.07 -1.59
CA ARG A 394 2.87 -12.36 -2.29
C ARG A 394 3.10 -10.87 -2.25
N ILE A 395 2.66 -10.17 -3.29
CA ILE A 395 2.67 -8.70 -3.32
C ILE A 395 1.24 -8.24 -3.55
N PHE A 396 0.74 -7.39 -2.66
CA PHE A 396 -0.64 -6.92 -2.71
C PHE A 396 -0.77 -5.61 -3.47
N LYS A 397 -1.98 -5.27 -3.97
CA LYS A 397 -2.18 -4.01 -4.70
C LYS A 397 -1.84 -2.76 -3.86
N ARG A 398 -2.03 -2.83 -2.53
CA ARG A 398 -1.60 -1.78 -1.59
C ARG A 398 -0.09 -1.51 -1.61
N PHE A 399 0.77 -2.48 -1.93
CA PHE A 399 2.21 -2.23 -2.11
C PHE A 399 2.44 -1.26 -3.27
N TYR A 400 1.78 -1.49 -4.39
CA TYR A 400 1.95 -0.67 -5.59
C TYR A 400 1.30 0.72 -5.43
N THR A 401 0.13 0.83 -4.79
CA THR A 401 -0.47 2.14 -4.51
C THR A 401 0.28 2.93 -3.45
N PHE A 402 0.91 2.28 -2.47
CA PHE A 402 1.88 2.91 -1.59
C PHE A 402 3.12 3.40 -2.37
N GLY A 403 3.59 2.60 -3.32
CA GLY A 403 4.66 2.96 -4.25
C GLY A 403 4.33 4.09 -5.23
N ASN A 404 3.05 4.34 -5.53
CA ASN A 404 2.62 5.51 -6.28
C ASN A 404 2.97 6.83 -5.57
N TYR A 405 3.22 6.78 -4.26
CA TYR A 405 3.72 7.90 -3.48
C TYR A 405 5.21 7.73 -3.18
N SER A 406 5.58 6.72 -2.40
CA SER A 406 6.94 6.54 -1.85
C SER A 406 8.06 6.48 -2.88
N ARG A 407 7.80 5.91 -4.07
CA ARG A 407 8.83 5.79 -5.11
C ARG A 407 9.18 7.13 -5.74
N PHE A 408 8.24 8.07 -5.73
CA PHE A 408 8.33 9.32 -6.50
C PHE A 408 8.49 10.55 -5.62
N ILE A 409 8.09 10.47 -4.34
CA ILE A 409 8.23 11.55 -3.37
C ILE A 409 9.41 11.22 -2.47
N GLN A 410 10.55 11.85 -2.73
CA GLN A 410 11.80 11.62 -1.99
C GLN A 410 11.96 12.62 -0.84
N PRO A 411 12.79 12.31 0.18
CA PRO A 411 13.10 13.26 1.24
C PRO A 411 13.53 14.62 0.69
N GLY A 412 13.02 15.71 1.28
CA GLY A 412 13.25 17.09 0.87
C GLY A 412 12.30 17.62 -0.20
N TYR A 413 11.39 16.79 -0.73
CA TYR A 413 10.32 17.29 -1.60
C TYR A 413 9.39 18.20 -0.81
N GLN A 414 8.77 19.16 -1.48
CA GLN A 414 7.75 20.04 -0.91
C GLN A 414 6.39 19.65 -1.48
N MET A 415 5.39 19.43 -0.63
CA MET A 415 4.01 19.38 -1.11
C MET A 415 3.61 20.77 -1.63
N ILE A 416 2.83 20.81 -2.71
CA ILE A 416 2.35 22.06 -3.32
C ILE A 416 0.83 22.03 -3.52
N GLU A 417 0.22 23.21 -3.49
CA GLU A 417 -1.24 23.35 -3.63
C GLU A 417 -1.73 22.81 -4.99
N ALA A 418 -2.77 21.99 -4.94
CA ALA A 418 -3.51 21.51 -6.11
C ALA A 418 -5.02 21.60 -5.85
N ASP A 419 -5.82 21.77 -6.92
CA ASP A 419 -7.26 21.53 -6.81
C ASP A 419 -7.50 20.03 -6.58
N LYS A 420 -7.66 19.64 -5.31
CA LYS A 420 -7.74 18.24 -4.84
C LYS A 420 -8.82 17.41 -5.52
N HIS A 421 -10.00 17.98 -5.74
CA HIS A 421 -11.17 17.27 -6.27
C HIS A 421 -11.70 17.94 -7.55
N PRO A 422 -11.00 17.81 -8.69
CA PRO A 422 -11.43 18.46 -9.94
C PRO A 422 -12.72 17.84 -10.51
N ALA A 423 -13.01 16.58 -10.18
CA ALA A 423 -14.21 15.85 -10.55
C ALA A 423 -14.66 14.93 -9.40
N GLU A 424 -15.89 14.42 -9.48
CA GLU A 424 -16.41 13.44 -8.53
C GLU A 424 -15.52 12.19 -8.52
N ASP A 425 -15.24 11.66 -7.34
CA ASP A 425 -14.39 10.49 -7.10
C ASP A 425 -12.91 10.63 -7.53
N ILE A 426 -12.46 11.84 -7.89
CA ILE A 426 -11.06 12.13 -8.19
C ILE A 426 -10.39 12.83 -7.01
N MET A 427 -9.22 12.36 -6.59
CA MET A 427 -8.33 13.05 -5.66
C MET A 427 -6.99 13.31 -6.34
N VAL A 428 -6.43 14.51 -6.18
CA VAL A 428 -5.12 14.92 -6.73
C VAL A 428 -4.28 15.54 -5.63
N THR A 429 -3.04 15.05 -5.46
CA THR A 429 -2.00 15.70 -4.65
C THR A 429 -0.75 15.95 -5.49
N ALA A 430 0.05 16.94 -5.14
CA ALA A 430 1.23 17.32 -5.91
C ALA A 430 2.41 17.70 -5.01
N TYR A 431 3.61 17.42 -5.51
CA TYR A 431 4.88 17.58 -4.81
C TYR A 431 5.94 18.05 -5.79
N LYS A 432 6.92 18.82 -5.33
CA LYS A 432 8.08 19.24 -6.12
C LYS A 432 9.38 18.98 -5.39
N ASP A 433 10.44 18.77 -6.15
CA ASP A 433 11.79 18.90 -5.63
C ASP A 433 12.19 20.38 -5.66
N PRO A 434 12.40 21.06 -4.53
CA PRO A 434 12.78 22.48 -4.55
C PRO A 434 14.22 22.71 -5.07
N GLN A 435 15.05 21.66 -5.17
CA GLN A 435 16.44 21.75 -5.64
C GLN A 435 16.57 21.50 -7.15
N THR A 436 15.53 20.96 -7.79
CA THR A 436 15.53 20.64 -9.22
C THR A 436 14.20 21.05 -9.87
N ASP A 437 14.03 20.74 -11.16
CA ASP A 437 12.74 20.93 -11.85
C ASP A 437 11.86 19.67 -11.77
N ASN A 438 12.16 18.74 -10.84
CA ASN A 438 11.40 17.50 -10.70
C ASN A 438 10.09 17.73 -9.92
N PHE A 439 9.07 16.97 -10.26
CA PHE A 439 7.79 16.99 -9.57
C PHE A 439 7.08 15.66 -9.65
N THR A 440 6.12 15.48 -8.76
CA THR A 440 5.24 14.33 -8.69
C THR A 440 3.81 14.79 -8.54
N ILE A 441 2.90 14.28 -9.37
CA ILE A 441 1.46 14.47 -9.23
C ILE A 441 0.84 13.10 -9.05
N VAL A 442 0.09 12.87 -7.97
CA VAL A 442 -0.62 11.62 -7.73
C VAL A 442 -2.11 11.86 -7.90
N ALA A 443 -2.73 11.17 -8.85
CA ALA A 443 -4.16 11.22 -9.11
C ALA A 443 -4.81 9.87 -8.80
N VAL A 444 -5.83 9.87 -7.95
CA VAL A 444 -6.65 8.70 -7.60
C VAL A 444 -8.00 8.84 -8.27
N ASN A 445 -8.42 7.84 -9.05
CA ASN A 445 -9.78 7.71 -9.55
C ASN A 445 -10.47 6.57 -8.81
N ASN A 446 -11.39 6.94 -7.92
CA ASN A 446 -12.17 6.00 -7.11
C ASN A 446 -13.41 5.46 -7.84
N SER A 447 -13.77 6.03 -8.98
CA SER A 447 -14.98 5.64 -9.71
C SER A 447 -14.81 4.33 -10.48
N ASP A 448 -15.95 3.75 -10.85
CA ASP A 448 -16.04 2.58 -11.72
C ASP A 448 -16.02 2.94 -13.21
N GLN A 449 -15.67 4.20 -13.55
CA GLN A 449 -15.56 4.68 -14.92
C GLN A 449 -14.21 5.36 -15.17
N ASN A 450 -13.75 5.32 -16.42
CA ASN A 450 -12.66 6.16 -16.86
C ASN A 450 -13.08 7.64 -16.85
N GLN A 451 -12.20 8.54 -16.41
CA GLN A 451 -12.44 9.99 -16.36
C GLN A 451 -11.32 10.78 -17.03
N GLU A 452 -11.66 11.63 -18.00
CA GLU A 452 -10.72 12.55 -18.65
C GLU A 452 -10.49 13.77 -17.77
N ILE A 453 -9.25 13.99 -17.32
CA ILE A 453 -8.85 15.13 -16.49
C ILE A 453 -7.76 15.92 -17.19
N THR A 454 -7.83 17.26 -17.09
CA THR A 454 -6.77 18.17 -17.53
C THR A 454 -6.01 18.70 -16.33
N PHE A 455 -4.68 18.63 -16.38
CA PHE A 455 -3.76 19.12 -15.35
C PHE A 455 -3.13 20.41 -15.85
N ASP A 456 -3.30 21.49 -15.08
CA ASP A 456 -2.76 22.83 -15.37
C ASP A 456 -1.58 23.12 -14.44
N LEU A 457 -0.37 23.14 -15.00
CA LEU A 457 0.89 23.28 -14.26
C LEU A 457 1.26 24.76 -14.11
N GLU A 458 0.53 25.47 -13.25
CA GLU A 458 0.68 26.90 -13.02
C GLU A 458 2.02 27.21 -12.32
N GLY A 459 2.84 28.06 -12.95
CA GLY A 459 4.12 28.51 -12.39
C GLY A 459 5.26 27.50 -12.48
N PHE A 460 5.02 26.31 -13.04
CA PHE A 460 6.06 25.29 -13.18
C PHE A 460 7.20 25.79 -14.08
N PRO A 461 8.47 25.44 -13.76
CA PRO A 461 9.61 25.79 -14.58
C PRO A 461 9.38 25.28 -16.01
N GLY A 462 9.44 26.22 -16.96
CA GLY A 462 9.10 25.94 -18.35
C GLY A 462 10.16 25.05 -18.98
N ASP A 463 9.78 23.79 -19.23
CA ASP A 463 10.29 22.85 -20.25
C ASP A 463 9.88 21.37 -19.97
N ALA A 464 8.89 21.07 -19.12
CA ALA A 464 8.36 19.70 -19.00
C ALA A 464 7.61 19.30 -20.28
N GLU A 465 8.31 19.07 -21.39
CA GLU A 465 7.75 18.76 -22.73
C GLU A 465 6.78 17.57 -22.68
N ALA A 466 7.02 16.65 -21.75
CA ALA A 466 6.13 15.54 -21.47
C ALA A 466 6.25 15.07 -20.02
N VAL A 467 5.17 14.44 -19.56
CA VAL A 467 5.14 13.67 -18.30
C VAL A 467 5.07 12.18 -18.60
N ILE A 468 5.55 11.36 -17.67
CA ILE A 468 5.45 9.90 -17.71
C ILE A 468 4.47 9.46 -16.63
N PRO A 469 3.35 8.81 -16.99
CA PRO A 469 2.44 8.23 -16.02
C PRO A 469 2.93 6.85 -15.54
N TYR A 470 2.77 6.58 -14.25
CA TYR A 470 2.93 5.28 -13.62
C TYR A 470 1.62 4.88 -12.96
N ARG A 471 0.98 3.81 -13.43
CA ARG A 471 -0.40 3.48 -13.03
C ARG A 471 -0.48 2.15 -12.29
N THR A 472 -1.21 2.17 -11.18
CA THR A 472 -1.71 0.98 -10.50
C THR A 472 -3.21 0.92 -10.66
N SER A 473 -3.72 -0.18 -11.20
CA SER A 473 -5.15 -0.44 -11.41
C SER A 473 -5.45 -1.89 -11.05
N ALA A 474 -6.63 -2.42 -11.38
CA ALA A 474 -6.88 -3.85 -11.24
C ALA A 474 -5.89 -4.70 -12.06
N SER A 475 -5.51 -4.29 -13.28
CA SER A 475 -4.62 -5.04 -14.17
C SER A 475 -3.16 -4.57 -14.20
N GLU A 476 -2.87 -3.39 -13.64
CA GLU A 476 -1.55 -2.76 -13.70
C GLU A 476 -0.93 -2.60 -12.30
N ASN A 477 0.39 -2.75 -12.21
CA ASN A 477 1.17 -2.72 -10.97
C ASN A 477 2.31 -1.70 -11.11
N LEU A 478 2.05 -0.42 -10.78
CA LEU A 478 2.99 0.68 -11.07
C LEU A 478 3.52 0.65 -12.52
N GLU A 479 2.63 0.32 -13.46
CA GLU A 479 2.97 0.16 -14.86
C GLU A 479 3.40 1.51 -15.45
N LYS A 480 4.57 1.53 -16.07
CA LYS A 480 5.08 2.72 -16.77
C LYS A 480 4.36 2.86 -18.11
N LEU A 481 3.64 3.95 -18.30
CA LEU A 481 2.88 4.22 -19.53
C LEU A 481 3.68 5.11 -20.50
N ASP A 482 3.15 5.23 -21.72
CA ASP A 482 3.69 6.13 -22.73
C ASP A 482 3.65 7.60 -22.24
N ALA A 483 4.63 8.38 -22.69
CA ALA A 483 4.71 9.79 -22.36
C ALA A 483 3.50 10.58 -22.86
N VAL A 484 3.02 11.51 -22.02
CA VAL A 484 1.96 12.46 -22.36
C VAL A 484 2.60 13.82 -22.58
N GLU A 485 2.54 14.33 -23.80
CA GLU A 485 3.08 15.63 -24.17
C GLU A 485 2.31 16.75 -23.49
N THR A 486 3.03 17.73 -22.95
CA THR A 486 2.43 18.94 -22.41
C THR A 486 2.34 20.01 -23.50
N ASN A 487 1.29 20.83 -23.46
CA ASN A 487 1.10 21.97 -24.34
C ASN A 487 0.65 23.16 -23.50
N ASP A 488 1.37 24.28 -23.59
CA ASP A 488 1.11 25.47 -22.79
C ASP A 488 1.02 25.17 -21.27
N ASN A 489 1.95 24.36 -20.75
CA ASN A 489 1.99 23.86 -19.36
C ASN A 489 0.75 23.05 -18.93
N LYS A 490 0.02 22.46 -19.89
CA LYS A 490 -1.12 21.59 -19.61
C LYS A 490 -0.95 20.23 -20.25
N PHE A 491 -1.51 19.21 -19.62
CA PHE A 491 -1.73 17.92 -20.27
C PHE A 491 -3.08 17.35 -19.85
N SER A 492 -3.63 16.47 -20.68
CA SER A 492 -4.87 15.76 -20.37
C SER A 492 -4.62 14.25 -20.44
N MET A 493 -5.26 13.51 -19.56
CA MET A 493 -5.22 12.06 -19.57
C MET A 493 -6.56 11.49 -19.11
N GLU A 494 -6.99 10.42 -19.78
CA GLU A 494 -8.04 9.54 -19.29
C GLU A 494 -7.49 8.69 -18.12
N LEU A 495 -7.87 9.06 -16.90
CA LEU A 495 -7.61 8.28 -15.69
C LEU A 495 -8.49 7.03 -15.72
N ARG A 496 -7.87 5.86 -15.63
CA ARG A 496 -8.59 4.58 -15.66
C ARG A 496 -9.49 4.45 -14.42
N GLU A 497 -10.62 3.78 -14.55
CA GLU A 497 -11.46 3.38 -13.42
C GLU A 497 -10.64 2.70 -12.32
N SER A 498 -10.99 2.96 -11.06
CA SER A 498 -10.38 2.31 -9.89
C SER A 498 -8.85 2.23 -9.98
N SER A 499 -8.20 3.38 -10.12
CA SER A 499 -6.74 3.44 -10.33
C SER A 499 -6.07 4.59 -9.59
N VAL A 500 -4.76 4.43 -9.39
CA VAL A 500 -3.85 5.48 -8.93
C VAL A 500 -2.83 5.70 -10.03
N THR A 501 -2.66 6.94 -10.48
CA THR A 501 -1.70 7.31 -11.52
C THR A 501 -0.78 8.41 -11.00
N THR A 502 0.52 8.14 -11.04
CA THR A 502 1.56 9.10 -10.65
C THR A 502 2.23 9.66 -11.89
N PHE A 503 2.34 10.98 -12.00
CA PHE A 503 2.98 11.66 -13.12
C PHE A 503 4.28 12.32 -12.64
N ILE A 504 5.36 12.09 -13.39
CA ILE A 504 6.64 12.77 -13.21
C ILE A 504 7.11 13.34 -14.56
N PRO A 505 7.99 14.36 -14.59
CA PRO A 505 8.59 14.82 -15.85
C PRO A 505 9.37 13.71 -16.52
N LYS A 506 9.27 13.62 -17.85
CA LYS A 506 9.97 12.61 -18.65
C LYS A 506 11.48 12.58 -18.47
N GLN A 507 12.11 13.72 -18.19
CA GLN A 507 13.55 13.80 -17.95
C GLN A 507 14.00 13.12 -16.65
N PHE A 508 13.09 12.86 -15.72
CA PHE A 508 13.34 12.15 -14.45
C PHE A 508 12.70 10.75 -14.44
N GLU A 509 12.38 10.20 -15.62
CA GLU A 509 11.67 8.93 -15.71
C GLU A 509 12.43 7.78 -15.02
N LEU A 510 11.70 7.00 -14.24
CA LEU A 510 12.17 5.76 -13.63
C LEU A 510 11.97 4.57 -14.58
N PRO A 511 12.72 3.47 -14.42
CA PRO A 511 12.47 2.25 -15.18
C PRO A 511 11.11 1.62 -14.82
N ALA A 512 10.56 0.83 -15.73
CA ALA A 512 9.40 0.00 -15.42
C ALA A 512 9.79 -1.04 -14.36
N LEU A 513 8.88 -1.33 -13.43
CA LEU A 513 9.09 -2.44 -12.50
C LEU A 513 8.98 -3.79 -13.25
N PRO A 514 9.63 -4.86 -12.77
CA PRO A 514 9.43 -6.19 -13.34
C PRO A 514 7.94 -6.58 -13.30
N ASP A 515 7.38 -7.03 -14.42
CA ASP A 515 5.98 -7.47 -14.44
C ASP A 515 5.82 -8.72 -13.56
N MET A 516 4.95 -8.58 -12.57
CA MET A 516 4.59 -9.62 -11.62
C MET A 516 3.14 -9.41 -11.22
N LYS A 517 2.27 -10.23 -11.78
CA LYS A 517 0.84 -10.21 -11.45
C LYS A 517 0.56 -11.32 -10.45
N ASP A 518 0.05 -10.94 -9.29
CA ASP A 518 -0.46 -11.89 -8.30
C ASP A 518 -1.91 -12.29 -8.65
N VAL A 519 -2.46 -13.25 -7.91
CA VAL A 519 -3.86 -13.67 -8.09
C VAL A 519 -4.84 -12.53 -7.82
N PHE A 520 -4.42 -11.47 -7.10
CA PHE A 520 -5.22 -10.27 -6.82
C PHE A 520 -5.35 -9.28 -7.99
N SER A 521 -4.76 -9.60 -9.14
CA SER A 521 -4.85 -8.77 -10.34
C SER A 521 -6.00 -9.23 -11.25
N SER A 522 -6.54 -8.29 -12.03
CA SER A 522 -7.38 -8.59 -13.18
C SER A 522 -6.52 -8.82 -14.42
N TYR A 523 -6.87 -9.84 -15.21
CA TYR A 523 -6.15 -10.27 -16.39
C TYR A 523 -6.99 -9.92 -17.63
N VAL A 524 -6.84 -8.69 -18.10
CA VAL A 524 -7.58 -8.19 -19.27
C VAL A 524 -7.11 -8.93 -20.52
N ALA A 525 -8.03 -9.61 -21.21
CA ALA A 525 -7.69 -10.50 -22.31
C ALA A 525 -6.97 -9.80 -23.46
N ALA A 526 -7.30 -8.53 -23.70
CA ALA A 526 -6.68 -7.72 -24.74
C ALA A 526 -5.28 -7.18 -24.36
N GLU A 527 -4.91 -7.25 -23.09
CA GLU A 527 -3.63 -6.80 -22.51
C GLU A 527 -2.74 -8.02 -22.16
N ASN A 528 -2.87 -9.11 -22.94
CA ASN A 528 -2.09 -10.33 -22.74
C ASN A 528 -0.63 -10.18 -23.22
N ASP A 529 0.26 -11.00 -22.66
CA ASP A 529 1.72 -10.94 -22.93
C ASP A 529 2.11 -11.76 -24.17
N GLY A 530 1.15 -12.47 -24.76
CA GLY A 530 1.37 -13.27 -25.95
C GLY A 530 0.11 -14.06 -26.34
N GLN A 531 -0.12 -14.22 -27.64
CA GLN A 531 -1.31 -14.90 -28.13
C GLN A 531 -1.08 -15.66 -29.43
N SER A 532 -1.87 -16.70 -29.65
CA SER A 532 -1.88 -17.47 -30.91
C SER A 532 -2.25 -16.60 -32.11
N SER A 533 -1.72 -16.96 -33.29
CA SER A 533 -2.00 -16.23 -34.53
C SER A 533 -3.49 -16.28 -34.91
N GLY A 534 -4.05 -15.12 -35.26
CA GLY A 534 -5.42 -15.02 -35.77
C GLY A 534 -6.44 -14.49 -34.76
N LEU A 535 -6.13 -14.43 -33.47
CA LEU A 535 -6.90 -13.64 -32.51
C LEU A 535 -6.88 -12.15 -32.87
N GLN A 536 -7.95 -11.43 -32.53
CA GLN A 536 -8.14 -10.02 -32.87
C GLN A 536 -8.59 -9.24 -31.65
N THR A 537 -8.01 -8.07 -31.45
CA THR A 537 -8.48 -7.11 -30.44
C THR A 537 -9.51 -6.17 -31.06
N MET A 538 -10.63 -5.96 -30.37
CA MET A 538 -11.63 -4.94 -30.74
C MET A 538 -12.15 -4.21 -29.51
N GLU A 539 -12.75 -3.06 -29.73
CA GLU A 539 -13.48 -2.33 -28.70
C GLU A 539 -14.94 -2.82 -28.65
N SER A 540 -15.43 -3.10 -27.44
CA SER A 540 -16.81 -3.47 -27.15
C SER A 540 -17.72 -2.25 -27.31
N LYS A 541 -19.04 -2.45 -27.34
CA LYS A 541 -19.99 -1.32 -27.34
C LYS A 541 -19.91 -0.45 -26.08
N ALA A 542 -19.39 -1.00 -25.00
CA ALA A 542 -19.19 -0.32 -23.73
C ALA A 542 -17.80 0.33 -23.61
N GLY A 543 -16.94 0.22 -24.64
CA GLY A 543 -15.59 0.78 -24.64
C GLY A 543 -14.49 -0.19 -24.22
N ASP A 544 -14.84 -1.40 -23.74
CA ASP A 544 -13.82 -2.36 -23.29
C ASP A 544 -12.99 -2.91 -24.46
N LYS A 545 -11.68 -3.07 -24.28
CA LYS A 545 -10.85 -3.83 -25.21
C LYS A 545 -11.03 -5.33 -24.96
N VAL A 546 -11.40 -6.08 -26.00
CA VAL A 546 -11.73 -7.51 -25.91
C VAL A 546 -11.05 -8.33 -26.99
N ILE A 547 -10.79 -9.61 -26.71
CA ILE A 547 -10.28 -10.59 -27.68
C ILE A 547 -11.43 -11.26 -28.41
N THR A 548 -11.30 -11.37 -29.72
CA THR A 548 -12.28 -11.95 -30.63
C THR A 548 -11.63 -12.86 -31.66
N ASN A 549 -12.47 -13.43 -32.54
CA ASN A 549 -12.08 -14.47 -33.48
C ASN A 549 -11.47 -15.71 -32.79
N VAL A 550 -11.86 -15.95 -31.53
CA VAL A 550 -11.49 -17.14 -30.77
C VAL A 550 -11.98 -18.39 -31.49
N ARG A 551 -11.05 -19.33 -31.69
CA ARG A 551 -11.21 -20.58 -32.43
C ARG A 551 -10.50 -21.70 -31.68
N ASP A 552 -10.82 -22.93 -32.06
CA ASP A 552 -10.20 -24.12 -31.49
C ASP A 552 -8.67 -24.05 -31.56
N GLY A 553 -8.01 -24.34 -30.45
CA GLY A 553 -6.56 -24.32 -30.30
C GLY A 553 -5.94 -22.92 -30.19
N SER A 554 -6.75 -21.85 -30.23
CA SER A 554 -6.23 -20.50 -29.97
C SER A 554 -5.96 -20.34 -28.47
N TYR A 555 -4.99 -19.50 -28.11
CA TYR A 555 -4.68 -19.19 -26.72
C TYR A 555 -4.24 -17.74 -26.54
N ILE A 556 -4.34 -17.26 -25.30
CA ILE A 556 -3.61 -16.10 -24.78
C ILE A 556 -2.71 -16.53 -23.62
N LYS A 557 -1.69 -15.73 -23.32
CA LYS A 557 -0.65 -15.98 -22.33
C LYS A 557 -0.52 -14.79 -21.38
N TYR A 558 -0.35 -15.08 -20.10
CA TYR A 558 0.22 -14.15 -19.11
C TYR A 558 1.51 -14.76 -18.55
N THR A 559 2.56 -13.96 -18.47
CA THR A 559 3.89 -14.41 -18.06
C THR A 559 4.07 -14.19 -16.56
N ASN A 560 4.77 -15.09 -15.88
CA ASN A 560 5.21 -14.89 -14.49
C ASN A 560 4.07 -14.57 -13.49
N VAL A 561 2.95 -15.27 -13.61
CA VAL A 561 1.82 -15.17 -12.67
C VAL A 561 2.21 -15.77 -11.32
N ASN A 562 2.06 -15.00 -10.25
CA ASN A 562 2.38 -15.41 -8.89
C ASN A 562 1.18 -16.06 -8.19
N PHE A 563 1.21 -17.39 -8.09
CA PHE A 563 0.27 -18.16 -7.26
C PHE A 563 0.75 -18.33 -5.83
N ALA A 564 2.03 -18.04 -5.54
CA ALA A 564 2.70 -18.23 -4.25
C ALA A 564 2.34 -19.58 -3.60
N ASP A 565 1.64 -19.59 -2.47
CA ASP A 565 1.27 -20.82 -1.76
C ASP A 565 -0.02 -21.50 -2.25
N GLY A 566 -0.63 -21.00 -3.33
CA GLY A 566 -1.85 -21.55 -3.92
C GLY A 566 -3.12 -21.24 -3.13
N SER A 567 -3.10 -20.27 -2.20
CA SER A 567 -4.31 -19.80 -1.51
C SER A 567 -4.89 -18.55 -2.17
N ALA A 568 -6.20 -18.34 -2.09
CA ALA A 568 -6.81 -17.11 -2.58
C ALA A 568 -6.45 -15.89 -1.72
N SER A 569 -6.48 -15.97 -0.39
CA SER A 569 -6.26 -14.83 0.51
C SER A 569 -4.86 -14.78 1.14
N GLY A 570 -3.94 -15.66 0.73
CA GLY A 570 -2.64 -15.81 1.40
C GLY A 570 -2.74 -16.51 2.77
N GLN A 571 -3.84 -17.24 3.03
CA GLN A 571 -4.11 -18.00 4.26
C GLN A 571 -3.81 -19.49 4.08
N ALA A 572 -3.09 -20.08 5.04
CA ALA A 572 -2.71 -21.49 4.98
C ALA A 572 -3.92 -22.45 4.99
N ASP A 573 -4.99 -22.13 5.72
CA ASP A 573 -6.24 -22.90 5.76
C ASP A 573 -7.13 -22.69 4.52
N LYS A 574 -6.77 -21.72 3.67
CA LYS A 574 -7.41 -21.46 2.37
C LYS A 574 -6.60 -21.99 1.19
N ARG A 575 -5.53 -22.77 1.44
CA ARG A 575 -4.82 -23.50 0.38
C ARG A 575 -5.79 -24.45 -0.33
N GLY A 576 -5.75 -24.47 -1.67
CA GLY A 576 -6.71 -25.26 -2.45
C GLY A 576 -8.04 -24.54 -2.72
N ILE A 577 -8.25 -23.36 -2.13
CA ILE A 577 -9.40 -22.50 -2.43
C ILE A 577 -8.89 -21.36 -3.29
N LEU A 578 -9.02 -21.54 -4.60
CA LEU A 578 -8.80 -20.53 -5.63
C LEU A 578 -9.70 -20.87 -6.80
N SER A 579 -10.48 -19.91 -7.27
CA SER A 579 -11.24 -20.03 -8.50
C SER A 579 -10.84 -18.96 -9.49
N MET A 580 -11.20 -19.17 -10.74
CA MET A 580 -10.99 -18.21 -11.82
C MET A 580 -12.30 -17.99 -12.56
N ASN A 581 -12.64 -16.73 -12.74
CA ASN A 581 -13.76 -16.23 -13.49
C ASN A 581 -13.28 -15.73 -14.85
N ALA A 582 -14.05 -15.99 -15.90
CA ALA A 582 -13.85 -15.42 -17.23
C ALA A 582 -15.11 -14.69 -17.70
N THR A 583 -14.95 -13.44 -18.11
CA THR A 583 -16.05 -12.64 -18.69
C THR A 583 -16.04 -12.81 -20.20
N VAL A 584 -17.07 -13.47 -20.74
CA VAL A 584 -17.14 -13.90 -22.15
C VAL A 584 -18.47 -13.55 -22.82
N ALA A 585 -18.46 -13.35 -24.14
CA ALA A 585 -19.67 -13.20 -24.95
C ALA A 585 -19.82 -14.38 -25.93
N PRO A 586 -20.69 -15.37 -25.65
CA PRO A 586 -20.68 -16.62 -26.41
C PRO A 586 -21.35 -16.58 -27.78
N ILE A 587 -20.76 -17.31 -28.73
CA ILE A 587 -21.26 -17.46 -30.10
C ILE A 587 -21.63 -18.91 -30.37
N ALA A 588 -20.63 -19.78 -30.59
CA ALA A 588 -20.80 -21.21 -30.81
C ALA A 588 -20.66 -22.04 -29.53
N GLY A 589 -20.16 -21.44 -28.44
CA GLY A 589 -19.76 -22.15 -27.23
C GLY A 589 -18.39 -22.82 -27.38
N GLY A 590 -17.96 -23.52 -26.34
CA GLY A 590 -16.69 -24.24 -26.26
C GLY A 590 -16.15 -24.22 -24.84
N THR A 591 -14.84 -24.40 -24.69
CA THR A 591 -14.20 -24.58 -23.39
C THR A 591 -12.97 -23.68 -23.29
N ILE A 592 -12.70 -23.18 -22.09
CA ILE A 592 -11.45 -22.50 -21.74
C ILE A 592 -10.69 -23.40 -20.76
N GLU A 593 -9.51 -23.85 -21.16
CA GLU A 593 -8.59 -24.57 -20.30
C GLU A 593 -7.58 -23.60 -19.71
N VAL A 594 -7.42 -23.63 -18.39
CA VAL A 594 -6.40 -22.90 -17.65
C VAL A 594 -5.18 -23.81 -17.55
N ARG A 595 -4.09 -23.45 -18.23
CA ARG A 595 -2.88 -24.27 -18.38
C ARG A 595 -1.64 -23.57 -17.83
N LEU A 596 -0.75 -24.36 -17.22
CA LEU A 596 0.53 -23.88 -16.72
C LEU A 596 1.66 -24.17 -17.70
N ASP A 597 2.52 -23.18 -17.91
CA ASP A 597 3.84 -23.16 -18.57
C ASP A 597 3.89 -23.51 -20.07
N ASP A 598 2.93 -24.28 -20.58
CA ASP A 598 2.87 -24.66 -22.00
C ASP A 598 1.41 -24.77 -22.50
N PRO A 599 1.07 -24.18 -23.66
CA PRO A 599 -0.31 -24.17 -24.17
C PRO A 599 -0.78 -25.53 -24.72
N GLU A 600 0.11 -26.44 -25.09
CA GLU A 600 -0.24 -27.73 -25.70
C GLU A 600 -0.19 -28.87 -24.67
N ASN A 601 0.91 -28.93 -23.92
CA ASN A 601 1.28 -30.02 -23.02
C ASN A 601 1.27 -29.61 -21.54
N GLY A 602 1.06 -28.32 -21.24
CA GLY A 602 0.99 -27.81 -19.89
C GLY A 602 -0.17 -28.43 -19.12
N LYS A 603 0.03 -28.58 -17.80
CA LYS A 603 -0.98 -29.11 -16.89
C LYS A 603 -2.23 -28.24 -16.97
N VAL A 604 -3.37 -28.86 -17.23
CA VAL A 604 -4.68 -28.21 -17.06
C VAL A 604 -5.00 -28.19 -15.57
N VAL A 605 -5.10 -26.99 -15.01
CA VAL A 605 -5.45 -26.76 -13.59
C VAL A 605 -6.88 -26.26 -13.41
N GLY A 606 -7.59 -25.94 -14.48
CA GLY A 606 -8.99 -25.57 -14.45
C GLY A 606 -9.63 -25.62 -15.83
N THR A 607 -10.95 -25.80 -15.89
CA THR A 607 -11.72 -25.88 -17.13
C THR A 607 -13.05 -25.16 -16.99
N MET A 608 -13.32 -24.19 -17.86
CA MET A 608 -14.56 -23.42 -17.89
C MET A 608 -15.37 -23.74 -19.15
N GLU A 609 -16.62 -24.15 -18.95
CA GLU A 609 -17.56 -24.40 -20.05
C GLU A 609 -18.25 -23.11 -20.49
N VAL A 610 -18.11 -22.75 -21.77
CA VAL A 610 -18.74 -21.58 -22.38
C VAL A 610 -20.01 -21.99 -23.11
N PRO A 611 -21.20 -21.63 -22.62
CA PRO A 611 -22.46 -22.08 -23.20
C PRO A 611 -22.73 -21.40 -24.54
N ARG A 612 -23.38 -22.11 -25.46
CA ARG A 612 -23.79 -21.55 -26.76
C ARG A 612 -24.95 -20.56 -26.60
N ASN A 613 -24.81 -19.37 -27.18
CA ASN A 613 -25.82 -18.31 -27.09
C ASN A 613 -26.08 -17.55 -28.41
N GLY A 614 -25.12 -17.56 -29.34
CA GLY A 614 -25.27 -16.93 -30.65
C GLY A 614 -25.32 -15.39 -30.65
N ASN A 615 -25.27 -14.73 -29.48
CA ASN A 615 -25.24 -13.29 -29.35
C ASN A 615 -23.85 -12.81 -28.84
N PRO A 616 -23.01 -12.23 -29.72
CA PRO A 616 -21.66 -11.78 -29.36
C PRO A 616 -21.63 -10.52 -28.49
N ASN A 617 -22.78 -9.99 -28.07
CA ASN A 617 -22.89 -8.84 -27.15
C ASN A 617 -23.51 -9.22 -25.79
N ASP A 618 -23.83 -10.50 -25.57
CA ASP A 618 -24.38 -10.97 -24.30
C ASP A 618 -23.25 -11.51 -23.43
N TRP A 619 -22.67 -10.62 -22.62
CA TRP A 619 -21.57 -10.91 -21.72
C TRP A 619 -22.05 -11.70 -20.50
N LYS A 620 -21.30 -12.73 -20.13
CA LYS A 620 -21.56 -13.56 -18.95
C LYS A 620 -20.25 -13.98 -18.30
N THR A 621 -20.33 -14.33 -17.03
CA THR A 621 -19.22 -14.95 -16.29
C THR A 621 -19.35 -16.46 -16.37
N VAL A 622 -18.25 -17.14 -16.66
CA VAL A 622 -18.07 -18.59 -16.48
C VAL A 622 -16.88 -18.79 -15.55
N SER A 623 -16.89 -19.88 -14.78
CA SER A 623 -15.96 -20.03 -13.67
C SER A 623 -15.48 -21.46 -13.49
N THR A 624 -14.30 -21.63 -12.89
CA THR A 624 -13.74 -22.95 -12.55
C THR A 624 -12.89 -22.88 -11.29
N MET A 625 -12.81 -23.98 -10.55
CA MET A 625 -11.81 -24.12 -9.48
C MET A 625 -10.43 -24.35 -10.10
N ILE A 626 -9.40 -23.81 -9.46
CA ILE A 626 -8.00 -24.00 -9.83
C ILE A 626 -7.37 -25.06 -8.94
N ASP A 627 -6.78 -26.08 -9.55
CA ASP A 627 -5.94 -27.07 -8.87
C ASP A 627 -4.63 -26.40 -8.43
N THR A 628 -4.52 -26.07 -7.15
CA THR A 628 -3.34 -25.43 -6.54
C THR A 628 -2.51 -26.39 -5.70
N ASN A 629 -2.55 -27.69 -5.99
CA ASN A 629 -1.75 -28.66 -5.24
C ASN A 629 -0.25 -28.34 -5.35
N SER A 630 0.51 -28.62 -4.29
CA SER A 630 1.92 -28.22 -4.19
C SER A 630 2.90 -29.05 -5.03
N THR A 631 2.43 -30.08 -5.75
CA THR A 631 3.29 -30.99 -6.52
C THR A 631 3.29 -30.74 -8.01
N ASP A 632 2.12 -30.49 -8.59
CA ASP A 632 1.94 -30.26 -10.03
C ASP A 632 0.79 -29.28 -10.35
N GLY A 633 0.22 -28.62 -9.34
CA GLY A 633 -0.81 -27.59 -9.49
C GLY A 633 -0.25 -26.18 -9.58
N ALA A 634 -1.15 -25.18 -9.57
CA ALA A 634 -0.80 -23.76 -9.59
C ALA A 634 -0.27 -23.30 -8.22
N ASN A 635 1.05 -23.34 -8.06
CA ASN A 635 1.78 -22.91 -6.88
C ASN A 635 3.13 -22.32 -7.29
N GLY A 636 3.54 -21.20 -6.69
CA GLY A 636 4.73 -20.46 -7.10
C GLY A 636 4.47 -19.61 -8.34
N PHE A 637 5.48 -19.44 -9.19
CA PHE A 637 5.40 -18.61 -10.39
C PHE A 637 5.24 -19.48 -11.64
N HIS A 638 4.28 -19.14 -12.50
CA HIS A 638 4.01 -19.85 -13.74
C HIS A 638 3.70 -18.91 -14.90
N ASP A 639 3.99 -19.35 -16.12
CA ASP A 639 3.35 -18.77 -17.30
C ASP A 639 1.93 -19.36 -17.41
N LEU A 640 0.91 -18.51 -17.44
CA LEU A 640 -0.49 -18.91 -17.49
C LEU A 640 -1.02 -18.83 -18.92
N TYR A 641 -1.47 -19.95 -19.46
CA TYR A 641 -2.11 -20.04 -20.76
C TYR A 641 -3.62 -20.28 -20.63
N LEU A 642 -4.40 -19.47 -21.34
CA LEU A 642 -5.85 -19.64 -21.44
C LEU A 642 -6.15 -20.18 -22.84
N VAL A 643 -6.35 -21.49 -22.93
CA VAL A 643 -6.46 -22.22 -24.19
C VAL A 643 -7.93 -22.48 -24.52
N PHE A 644 -8.33 -22.11 -25.73
CA PHE A 644 -9.71 -22.15 -26.17
C PHE A 644 -9.95 -23.39 -27.05
N THR A 645 -10.79 -24.31 -26.59
CA THR A 645 -11.03 -25.61 -27.26
C THR A 645 -12.51 -25.85 -27.55
N ASN A 646 -12.82 -26.73 -28.51
CA ASN A 646 -14.16 -27.26 -28.71
C ASN A 646 -14.15 -28.74 -29.13
N ASP A 647 -15.17 -29.49 -28.68
CA ASP A 647 -15.27 -30.96 -28.81
C ASP A 647 -15.11 -31.54 -30.21
N ASN A 648 -15.34 -30.73 -31.26
CA ASN A 648 -15.34 -31.20 -32.65
C ASN A 648 -14.16 -30.66 -33.46
N HIS A 649 -13.20 -29.97 -32.82
CA HIS A 649 -12.12 -29.25 -33.48
C HIS A 649 -12.58 -28.38 -34.66
N SER A 650 -13.78 -27.81 -34.51
CA SER A 650 -14.42 -27.06 -35.58
C SER A 650 -13.80 -25.67 -35.67
N ASN A 651 -13.42 -25.26 -36.88
CA ASN A 651 -12.86 -23.93 -37.12
C ASN A 651 -13.96 -22.85 -37.19
N LYS A 652 -14.75 -22.71 -36.12
CA LYS A 652 -15.82 -21.70 -35.97
C LYS A 652 -15.42 -20.68 -34.92
N LYS A 653 -15.96 -19.46 -35.04
CA LYS A 653 -15.84 -18.46 -33.97
C LYS A 653 -16.62 -18.95 -32.75
N MET A 654 -15.95 -19.07 -31.61
CA MET A 654 -16.48 -19.69 -30.40
C MET A 654 -17.15 -18.68 -29.47
N PHE A 655 -16.41 -17.66 -29.06
CA PHE A 655 -16.85 -16.60 -28.14
C PHE A 655 -15.90 -15.40 -28.23
N ASN A 656 -16.25 -14.28 -27.60
CA ASN A 656 -15.33 -13.17 -27.31
C ASN A 656 -14.97 -13.20 -25.83
N VAL A 657 -13.82 -12.65 -25.47
CA VAL A 657 -13.29 -12.67 -24.10
C VAL A 657 -12.89 -11.26 -23.69
N LYS A 658 -13.39 -10.79 -22.55
CA LYS A 658 -13.04 -9.49 -21.97
C LYS A 658 -11.85 -9.61 -21.03
N GLU A 659 -11.97 -10.46 -20.01
CA GLU A 659 -10.98 -10.55 -18.95
C GLU A 659 -11.11 -11.87 -18.18
N PHE A 660 -10.14 -12.09 -17.31
CA PHE A 660 -10.15 -13.14 -16.31
C PHE A 660 -9.78 -12.57 -14.94
N GLN A 661 -10.34 -13.12 -13.87
CA GLN A 661 -10.11 -12.68 -12.51
C GLN A 661 -10.09 -13.89 -11.59
N PHE A 662 -9.14 -13.95 -10.66
CA PHE A 662 -9.20 -14.95 -9.60
C PHE A 662 -10.16 -14.53 -8.49
N SER A 663 -10.57 -15.49 -7.68
CA SER A 663 -11.53 -15.33 -6.59
C SER A 663 -11.30 -16.39 -5.51
N ASP A 664 -11.82 -16.12 -4.30
CA ASP A 664 -11.93 -17.09 -3.20
C ASP A 664 -13.29 -17.80 -3.16
N GLU A 665 -14.17 -17.60 -4.16
CA GLU A 665 -15.46 -18.27 -4.26
C GLU A 665 -15.27 -19.77 -4.56
N VAL A 666 -15.91 -20.61 -3.74
CA VAL A 666 -15.99 -22.06 -3.96
C VAL A 666 -17.13 -22.35 -4.93
N ILE A 667 -16.80 -22.94 -6.08
CA ILE A 667 -17.76 -23.31 -7.11
C ILE A 667 -18.15 -24.76 -6.91
N GLU A 668 -19.45 -25.02 -6.74
CA GLU A 668 -20.03 -26.36 -6.54
C GLU A 668 -20.19 -27.19 -7.82
#